data_AF-A0A3L7RYX1-F1
#
_entry.id   AF-A0A3L7RYX1-F1
#
_cell.length_a   1.000
_cell.length_b   1.000
_cell.length_c   1.000
_cell.angle_alpha   90.00
_cell.angle_beta   90.00
_cell.angle_gamma   90.00
#
_symmetry.space_group_name_H-M   'P 1'
#
loop_
_entity.id
_entity.type
_entity.pdbx_description
1 polymer ?
#
loop_
_entity_poly.entity_id
_entity_poly.type
_entity_poly.pdbx_seq_one_letter_code
_entity_poly.pdbx_strand_id
1 'polypeptide(L)'
;MRIPRIRLCRCLGLLAIFAAVSVFGQTPDKTTDAAAIFRQSDQDSDKSLSKAEYQTLRGESKEVVRDWIVFDLNADQLLSEAEFLAIPSVGGVSRGPIPDPFAAMIDRLLDVVKKQATDKAADTDKIEFAPGIFTQSLRHGIEGQELYGNADPNSDGVVSMAEARSFLEIQFGIRRSDNEPLRFPDGRVVNHHLFQHADVNSDGMLVRTEFIERSYGDANVADEFKKADADKNAILELTEWCSIGGRCVIDPVTEFLRMDTDLDGFLSPEEHSTGTIDWKQPLSKFMFPAFDSNKDGKFSLNEYRQTPCINEVAHWYDPVNDADADEKISFAEFQFGNSTCPLLRRIYFGRFDLDSSGTLETTEYPFRVKQHDLFYVMNEDGTDWKKLFEFEGHHACGSPTVSPDGKLLAFDSWIGANLGGSALYVMDINGGEPRQICRGMMPCWSADGETLGFSNSSQGYSIWLTSLDGESKEGLARGWGGQISPDGNRIAYALNGIEAMEIISGDVTPLLDRDANPYQSIYWNSAWSPDGKRLCFKGVKEDGTSEVASISTNGEEPDLKIHFSGKININADFAWHPKGDRIIFAMSCPERGFVQLYEFNPSTDVAPKLVEGQDITRNNTDACWTPDGKRLIVISGDF
;
A
#
# COMPACT_ATOMS: atom_id res chain seq x y z
N MET A 1 -5.56 -2.16 8.10
CA MET A 1 -5.11 -0.76 7.87
C MET A 1 -6.32 0.15 8.06
N ARG A 2 -6.37 0.99 9.11
CA ARG A 2 -7.43 2.00 9.25
C ARG A 2 -6.96 3.27 8.56
N ILE A 3 -7.68 3.67 7.53
CA ILE A 3 -7.53 4.96 6.84
C ILE A 3 -7.59 6.08 7.89
N PRO A 4 -6.70 7.09 7.86
CA PRO A 4 -6.78 8.21 8.80
C PRO A 4 -8.14 8.87 8.67
N ARG A 5 -8.80 9.14 9.81
CA ARG A 5 -10.04 9.91 9.85
C ARG A 5 -9.79 11.25 9.16
N ILE A 6 -10.46 11.45 8.02
CA ILE A 6 -10.55 12.73 7.32
C ILE A 6 -11.08 13.76 8.33
N ARG A 7 -10.18 14.57 8.89
CA ARG A 7 -10.59 15.83 9.50
C ARG A 7 -10.87 16.75 8.32
N LEU A 8 -12.14 16.85 7.93
CA LEU A 8 -12.62 18.00 7.18
C LEU A 8 -12.23 19.24 7.98
N CYS A 9 -11.22 19.96 7.50
CA CYS A 9 -10.95 21.31 7.94
C CYS A 9 -12.24 22.10 7.75
N ARG A 10 -12.76 22.64 8.85
CA ARG A 10 -13.84 23.62 8.83
C ARG A 10 -13.34 24.89 8.14
N CYS A 11 -13.38 24.93 6.82
CA CYS A 11 -13.44 26.18 6.07
C CYS A 11 -14.92 26.62 6.02
N LEU A 12 -15.39 27.11 7.16
CA LEU A 12 -16.57 27.98 7.23
C LEU A 12 -16.15 29.33 6.63
N GLY A 13 -16.48 29.55 5.36
CA GLY A 13 -16.26 30.82 4.69
C GLY A 13 -16.71 30.77 3.23
N LEU A 14 -17.84 31.42 2.95
CA LEU A 14 -18.47 31.65 1.62
C LEU A 14 -19.36 30.51 1.08
N LEU A 15 -20.37 30.19 1.88
CA LEU A 15 -21.66 29.66 1.43
C LEU A 15 -22.63 30.85 1.30
N ALA A 16 -22.61 31.53 0.16
CA ALA A 16 -23.61 32.47 -0.36
C ALA A 16 -23.16 32.80 -1.79
N ILE A 17 -23.77 32.25 -2.84
CA ILE A 17 -24.95 32.82 -3.49
C ILE A 17 -25.77 31.67 -4.10
N PHE A 18 -26.89 31.33 -3.48
CA PHE A 18 -28.06 30.76 -4.15
C PHE A 18 -29.30 31.26 -3.40
N ALA A 19 -29.92 32.32 -3.92
CA ALA A 19 -31.32 32.66 -3.65
C ALA A 19 -31.83 33.69 -4.69
N ALA A 20 -33.06 33.44 -5.15
CA ALA A 20 -33.87 34.14 -6.15
C ALA A 20 -33.50 33.78 -7.61
N VAL A 21 -34.36 33.12 -8.39
CA VAL A 21 -35.80 33.36 -8.56
C VAL A 21 -36.54 32.05 -8.87
N SER A 22 -37.49 31.68 -8.01
CA SER A 22 -38.63 30.84 -8.39
C SER A 22 -39.74 31.74 -8.95
N VAL A 23 -39.90 31.75 -10.26
CA VAL A 23 -41.14 32.18 -10.92
C VAL A 23 -41.55 31.04 -11.83
N PHE A 24 -42.71 30.46 -11.52
CA PHE A 24 -43.43 29.56 -12.42
C PHE A 24 -43.64 30.27 -13.76
N GLY A 25 -42.95 29.77 -14.77
CA GLY A 25 -43.09 30.13 -16.17
C GLY A 25 -42.20 29.19 -16.96
N GLN A 26 -42.80 28.38 -17.83
CA GLN A 26 -42.13 27.38 -18.67
C GLN A 26 -40.74 27.86 -19.12
N THR A 27 -39.68 27.24 -18.61
CA THR A 27 -38.36 27.38 -19.21
C THR A 27 -38.36 26.60 -20.52
N PRO A 28 -38.15 27.26 -21.67
CA PRO A 28 -38.10 26.56 -22.94
C PRO A 28 -36.88 25.64 -22.95
N ASP A 29 -37.09 24.46 -23.49
CA ASP A 29 -36.11 23.44 -23.82
C ASP A 29 -34.90 24.08 -24.53
N LYS A 30 -33.78 24.23 -23.83
CA LYS A 30 -32.52 24.78 -24.38
C LYS A 30 -31.67 23.70 -25.08
N THR A 31 -32.29 22.62 -25.52
CA THR A 31 -31.75 21.77 -26.60
C THR A 31 -32.03 22.41 -27.97
N THR A 32 -31.83 23.71 -28.10
CA THR A 32 -31.83 24.39 -29.40
C THR A 32 -30.45 24.18 -30.04
N ASP A 33 -30.27 22.92 -30.47
CA ASP A 33 -29.40 22.35 -31.50
C ASP A 33 -27.96 22.91 -31.59
N ALA A 34 -27.06 22.42 -30.74
CA ALA A 34 -25.62 22.69 -30.86
C ALA A 34 -25.07 22.32 -32.25
N ALA A 35 -25.63 21.29 -32.91
CA ALA A 35 -25.31 20.97 -34.30
C ALA A 35 -25.82 22.05 -35.29
N ALA A 36 -26.91 22.77 -34.97
CA ALA A 36 -27.30 23.95 -35.75
C ALA A 36 -26.33 25.12 -35.55
N ILE A 37 -25.79 25.32 -34.35
CA ILE A 37 -24.76 26.33 -34.10
C ILE A 37 -23.49 25.99 -34.90
N PHE A 38 -23.09 24.72 -34.94
CA PHE A 38 -21.99 24.25 -35.79
C PHE A 38 -22.23 24.59 -37.26
N ARG A 39 -23.37 24.16 -37.82
CA ARG A 39 -23.75 24.43 -39.21
C ARG A 39 -23.88 25.92 -39.54
N GLN A 40 -24.20 26.76 -38.56
CA GLN A 40 -24.26 28.22 -38.75
C GLN A 40 -22.88 28.88 -38.70
N SER A 41 -21.93 28.26 -37.99
CA SER A 41 -20.56 28.73 -37.87
C SER A 41 -19.71 28.32 -39.08
N ASP A 42 -20.00 27.17 -39.70
CA ASP A 42 -19.36 26.62 -40.91
C ASP A 42 -19.78 27.44 -42.14
N GLN A 43 -18.98 28.45 -42.51
CA GLN A 43 -19.34 29.42 -43.55
C GLN A 43 -19.01 28.93 -44.95
N ASP A 44 -17.99 28.10 -45.10
CA ASP A 44 -17.57 27.53 -46.37
C ASP A 44 -18.13 26.12 -46.64
N SER A 45 -18.85 25.55 -45.68
CA SER A 45 -19.51 24.25 -45.75
C SER A 45 -18.54 23.08 -45.92
N ASP A 46 -17.33 23.19 -45.39
CA ASP A 46 -16.31 22.14 -45.42
C ASP A 46 -16.47 21.08 -44.30
N LYS A 47 -17.47 21.27 -43.42
CA LYS A 47 -17.80 20.43 -42.25
C LYS A 47 -16.77 20.47 -41.13
N SER A 48 -15.98 21.52 -41.08
CA SER A 48 -15.03 21.82 -40.02
C SER A 48 -15.16 23.30 -39.66
N LEU A 49 -14.62 23.70 -38.50
CA LEU A 49 -14.58 25.11 -38.13
C LEU A 49 -13.13 25.55 -37.99
N SER A 50 -12.71 26.47 -38.85
CA SER A 50 -11.52 27.26 -38.61
C SER A 50 -11.70 28.14 -37.36
N LYS A 51 -10.59 28.63 -36.80
CA LYS A 51 -10.63 29.55 -35.65
C LYS A 51 -11.52 30.78 -35.90
N ALA A 52 -11.45 31.35 -37.10
CA ALA A 52 -12.22 32.53 -37.47
C ALA A 52 -13.74 32.24 -37.52
N GLU A 53 -14.11 31.09 -38.08
CA GLU A 53 -15.51 30.63 -38.14
C GLU A 53 -16.08 30.37 -36.75
N TYR A 54 -15.33 29.64 -35.92
CA TYR A 54 -15.72 29.36 -34.54
C TYR A 54 -15.93 30.65 -33.72
N GLN A 55 -15.05 31.64 -33.87
CA GLN A 55 -15.16 32.92 -33.17
C GLN A 55 -16.30 33.82 -33.67
N THR A 56 -16.82 33.60 -34.88
CA THR A 56 -17.85 34.47 -35.47
C THR A 56 -19.13 34.52 -34.64
N LEU A 57 -19.59 33.38 -34.12
CA LEU A 57 -20.80 33.30 -33.28
C LEU A 57 -20.50 33.27 -31.77
N ARG A 58 -19.28 32.88 -31.39
CA ARG A 58 -18.89 32.65 -29.99
C ARG A 58 -18.16 33.85 -29.38
N GLY A 59 -17.65 34.76 -30.20
CA GLY A 59 -16.84 35.91 -29.79
C GLY A 59 -15.36 35.56 -29.60
N GLU A 60 -14.60 36.51 -29.04
CA GLU A 60 -13.13 36.43 -28.95
C GLU A 60 -12.61 36.41 -27.50
N SER A 61 -13.46 36.05 -26.53
CA SER A 61 -13.04 35.90 -25.13
C SER A 61 -11.94 34.85 -24.98
N LYS A 62 -11.11 34.96 -23.93
CA LYS A 62 -10.02 34.01 -23.67
C LYS A 62 -10.54 32.58 -23.50
N GLU A 63 -11.68 32.40 -22.84
CA GLU A 63 -12.33 31.11 -22.63
C GLU A 63 -12.73 30.45 -23.95
N VAL A 64 -13.21 31.24 -24.92
CA VAL A 64 -13.56 30.75 -26.26
C VAL A 64 -12.29 30.31 -27.00
N VAL A 65 -11.21 31.11 -26.94
CA VAL A 65 -9.93 30.75 -27.56
C VAL A 65 -9.34 29.49 -26.92
N ARG A 66 -9.37 29.39 -25.58
CA ARG A 66 -8.98 28.20 -24.82
C ARG A 66 -9.76 26.98 -25.26
N ASP A 67 -11.09 27.05 -25.30
CA ASP A 67 -11.94 25.93 -25.71
C ASP A 67 -11.61 25.47 -27.15
N TRP A 68 -11.28 26.39 -28.06
CA TRP A 68 -10.83 26.03 -29.41
C TRP A 68 -9.50 25.25 -29.40
N ILE A 69 -8.54 25.65 -28.55
CA ILE A 69 -7.24 24.97 -28.41
C ILE A 69 -7.41 23.58 -27.77
N VAL A 70 -8.18 23.50 -26.68
CA VAL A 70 -8.33 22.27 -25.87
C VAL A 70 -9.07 21.18 -26.63
N PHE A 71 -10.04 21.55 -27.46
CA PHE A 71 -10.91 20.60 -28.16
C PHE A 71 -10.55 20.39 -29.62
N ASP A 72 -9.46 20.98 -30.11
CA ASP A 72 -8.74 20.48 -31.29
C ASP A 72 -7.99 19.19 -30.90
N LEU A 73 -8.74 18.08 -30.77
CA LEU A 73 -8.27 16.85 -30.15
C LEU A 73 -7.29 16.08 -31.05
N ASN A 74 -7.37 16.31 -32.36
CA ASN A 74 -6.49 15.70 -33.35
C ASN A 74 -5.30 16.62 -33.75
N ALA A 75 -5.29 17.88 -33.27
CA ALA A 75 -4.29 18.91 -33.53
C ALA A 75 -4.13 19.32 -35.01
N ASP A 76 -5.23 19.28 -35.79
CA ASP A 76 -5.26 19.68 -37.20
C ASP A 76 -5.62 21.16 -37.41
N GLN A 77 -5.83 21.91 -36.32
CA GLN A 77 -6.21 23.32 -36.31
C GLN A 77 -7.60 23.59 -36.89
N LEU A 78 -8.48 22.59 -36.88
CA LEU A 78 -9.88 22.68 -37.25
C LEU A 78 -10.72 21.98 -36.18
N LEU A 79 -11.92 22.48 -35.90
CA LEU A 79 -12.87 21.74 -35.07
C LEU A 79 -13.84 20.98 -35.95
N SER A 80 -13.79 19.65 -35.90
CA SER A 80 -14.86 18.81 -36.43
C SER A 80 -16.16 18.99 -35.62
N GLU A 81 -17.29 18.53 -36.18
CA GLU A 81 -18.57 18.56 -35.46
C GLU A 81 -18.50 17.81 -34.12
N ALA A 82 -17.78 16.69 -34.07
CA ALA A 82 -17.62 15.91 -32.84
C ALA A 82 -16.82 16.69 -31.77
N GLU A 83 -15.72 17.31 -32.16
CA GLU A 83 -14.87 18.14 -31.29
C GLU A 83 -15.62 19.36 -30.76
N PHE A 84 -16.37 20.04 -31.63
CA PHE A 84 -17.22 21.16 -31.24
C PHE A 84 -18.29 20.76 -30.22
N LEU A 85 -18.94 19.61 -30.41
CA LEU A 85 -19.94 19.08 -29.49
C LEU A 85 -19.33 18.58 -28.16
N ALA A 86 -18.03 18.28 -28.13
CA ALA A 86 -17.31 17.96 -26.92
C ALA A 86 -17.03 19.19 -26.02
N ILE A 87 -17.22 20.42 -26.50
CA ILE A 87 -17.00 21.61 -25.69
C ILE A 87 -18.11 21.75 -24.62
N PRO A 88 -17.79 21.78 -23.30
CA PRO A 88 -18.81 21.87 -22.23
C PRO A 88 -19.71 23.11 -22.34
N SER A 89 -19.14 24.24 -22.77
CA SER A 89 -19.84 25.51 -22.96
C SER A 89 -20.74 25.54 -24.22
N VAL A 90 -20.76 24.47 -25.02
CA VAL A 90 -21.59 24.28 -26.22
C VAL A 90 -22.65 23.20 -25.98
N GLY A 91 -22.26 22.03 -25.48
CA GLY A 91 -23.13 20.86 -25.31
C GLY A 91 -24.15 20.94 -24.16
N GLY A 92 -24.05 21.94 -23.28
CA GLY A 92 -24.91 22.05 -22.11
C GLY A 92 -24.66 20.89 -21.12
N VAL A 93 -25.73 20.23 -20.65
CA VAL A 93 -25.65 19.20 -19.59
C VAL A 93 -25.02 17.87 -20.07
N SER A 94 -24.95 17.61 -21.38
CA SER A 94 -24.38 16.37 -21.93
C SER A 94 -23.33 16.68 -23.00
N ARG A 95 -22.06 16.37 -22.69
CA ARG A 95 -20.92 16.56 -23.58
C ARG A 95 -20.87 15.49 -24.68
N GLY A 96 -20.48 15.89 -25.90
CA GLY A 96 -20.21 14.96 -27.01
C GLY A 96 -19.03 14.01 -26.72
N PRO A 97 -18.83 12.99 -27.58
CA PRO A 97 -17.79 11.99 -27.36
C PRO A 97 -16.38 12.58 -27.50
N ILE A 98 -15.46 12.14 -26.65
CA ILE A 98 -14.03 12.47 -26.68
C ILE A 98 -13.26 11.14 -26.80
N PRO A 99 -12.30 11.00 -27.73
CA PRO A 99 -11.47 9.80 -27.82
C PRO A 99 -10.82 9.45 -26.49
N ASP A 100 -10.74 8.16 -26.18
CA ASP A 100 -10.00 7.69 -25.02
C ASP A 100 -8.50 7.98 -25.20
N PRO A 101 -7.80 8.52 -24.19
CA PRO A 101 -6.42 8.92 -24.35
C PRO A 101 -5.45 7.75 -24.57
N PHE A 102 -5.86 6.52 -24.28
CA PHE A 102 -5.07 5.31 -24.53
C PHE A 102 -5.39 4.64 -25.88
N ALA A 103 -6.41 5.09 -26.62
CA ALA A 103 -6.85 4.46 -27.87
C ALA A 103 -5.69 4.29 -28.89
N ALA A 104 -4.95 5.37 -29.17
CA ALA A 104 -3.82 5.33 -30.08
C ALA A 104 -2.67 4.42 -29.59
N MET A 105 -2.52 4.27 -28.27
CA MET A 105 -1.54 3.33 -27.69
C MET A 105 -1.99 1.88 -27.87
N ILE A 106 -3.28 1.59 -27.66
CA ILE A 106 -3.88 0.29 -27.90
C ILE A 106 -3.72 -0.10 -29.38
N ASP A 107 -4.03 0.79 -30.31
CA ASP A 107 -3.90 0.51 -31.75
C ASP A 107 -2.46 0.18 -32.13
N ARG A 108 -1.47 0.92 -31.59
CA ARG A 108 -0.04 0.60 -31.78
C ARG A 108 0.34 -0.76 -31.22
N LEU A 109 -0.16 -1.14 -30.04
CA LEU A 109 0.09 -2.46 -29.46
C LEU A 109 -0.53 -3.57 -30.31
N LEU A 110 -1.75 -3.38 -30.79
CA LEU A 110 -2.42 -4.31 -31.70
C LEU A 110 -1.64 -4.46 -33.01
N ASP A 111 -1.09 -3.38 -33.56
CA ASP A 111 -0.28 -3.47 -34.78
C ASP A 111 1.05 -4.21 -34.57
N VAL A 112 1.68 -4.10 -33.39
CA VAL A 112 2.84 -4.93 -33.03
C VAL A 112 2.45 -6.40 -32.99
N VAL A 113 1.33 -6.71 -32.34
CA VAL A 113 0.78 -8.07 -32.23
C VAL A 113 0.47 -8.64 -33.63
N LYS A 114 -0.21 -7.88 -34.49
CA LYS A 114 -0.49 -8.27 -35.89
C LYS A 114 0.80 -8.58 -36.67
N LYS A 115 1.82 -7.71 -36.59
CA LYS A 115 3.10 -7.93 -37.29
C LYS A 115 3.76 -9.24 -36.85
N GLN A 116 3.80 -9.51 -35.54
CA GLN A 116 4.38 -10.74 -35.00
C GLN A 116 3.62 -12.01 -35.43
N ALA A 117 2.31 -11.94 -35.66
CA ALA A 117 1.54 -13.04 -36.26
C ALA A 117 1.85 -13.25 -37.74
N THR A 118 1.98 -12.16 -38.50
CA THR A 118 2.18 -12.23 -39.96
C THR A 118 3.54 -12.82 -40.33
N ASP A 119 4.57 -12.62 -39.50
CA ASP A 119 5.89 -13.26 -39.66
C ASP A 119 5.87 -14.79 -39.44
N LYS A 120 4.79 -15.34 -38.84
CA LYS A 120 4.63 -16.77 -38.53
C LYS A 120 3.57 -17.50 -39.38
N ALA A 121 2.65 -16.79 -40.03
CA ALA A 121 1.57 -17.38 -40.81
C ALA A 121 1.56 -16.84 -42.24
N ALA A 122 1.82 -17.71 -43.22
CA ALA A 122 1.53 -17.44 -44.62
C ALA A 122 0.00 -17.49 -44.81
N ASP A 123 -0.59 -16.33 -45.10
CA ASP A 123 -1.94 -16.15 -45.63
C ASP A 123 -3.09 -16.62 -44.71
N THR A 124 -3.79 -15.67 -44.06
CA THR A 124 -5.27 -15.66 -43.88
C THR A 124 -5.71 -14.46 -43.03
N ASP A 125 -6.89 -13.92 -43.34
CA ASP A 125 -7.63 -12.85 -42.65
C ASP A 125 -8.05 -13.17 -41.19
N LYS A 126 -7.38 -14.11 -40.53
CA LYS A 126 -7.67 -14.55 -39.16
C LYS A 126 -6.38 -14.64 -38.37
N ILE A 127 -6.06 -13.55 -37.68
CA ILE A 127 -4.96 -13.50 -36.72
C ILE A 127 -5.52 -14.01 -35.39
N GLU A 128 -5.16 -15.24 -35.04
CA GLU A 128 -5.57 -15.96 -33.83
C GLU A 128 -4.31 -16.38 -33.05
N PHE A 129 -4.25 -16.06 -31.75
CA PHE A 129 -3.10 -16.39 -30.89
C PHE A 129 -3.51 -17.33 -29.76
N ALA A 130 -2.64 -18.26 -29.35
CA ALA A 130 -2.83 -18.88 -28.04
C ALA A 130 -2.71 -17.80 -26.94
N PRO A 131 -3.57 -17.80 -25.90
CA PRO A 131 -3.63 -16.73 -24.89
C PRO A 131 -2.27 -16.38 -24.26
N GLY A 132 -1.48 -17.38 -23.87
CA GLY A 132 -0.14 -17.14 -23.30
C GLY A 132 0.87 -16.54 -24.28
N ILE A 133 0.77 -16.86 -25.58
CA ILE A 133 1.62 -16.25 -26.61
C ILE A 133 1.24 -14.78 -26.78
N PHE A 134 -0.06 -14.47 -26.79
CA PHE A 134 -0.54 -13.10 -26.90
C PHE A 134 -0.08 -12.23 -25.72
N THR A 135 -0.27 -12.67 -24.47
CA THR A 135 0.11 -11.86 -23.31
C THR A 135 1.63 -11.64 -23.21
N GLN A 136 2.44 -12.62 -23.65
CA GLN A 136 3.89 -12.49 -23.76
C GLN A 136 4.35 -11.62 -24.94
N SER A 137 3.59 -11.59 -26.04
CA SER A 137 3.90 -10.82 -27.26
C SER A 137 3.83 -9.30 -27.07
N LEU A 138 3.10 -8.84 -26.05
CA LEU A 138 3.00 -7.43 -25.71
C LEU A 138 4.39 -6.89 -25.36
N ARG A 139 4.67 -5.63 -25.73
CA ARG A 139 5.98 -4.95 -25.57
C ARG A 139 6.58 -5.05 -24.14
N HIS A 140 5.74 -5.36 -23.16
CA HIS A 140 6.08 -5.49 -21.76
C HIS A 140 5.55 -6.79 -21.14
N GLY A 141 5.52 -7.89 -21.92
CA GLY A 141 5.09 -9.25 -21.58
C GLY A 141 4.52 -9.45 -20.17
N ILE A 142 3.24 -9.80 -20.08
CA ILE A 142 2.55 -10.02 -18.81
C ILE A 142 2.15 -11.50 -18.67
N GLU A 143 2.32 -12.04 -17.48
CA GLU A 143 2.10 -13.45 -17.17
C GLU A 143 1.15 -13.60 -15.98
N GLY A 144 0.30 -14.62 -16.02
CA GLY A 144 -0.67 -14.92 -14.96
C GLY A 144 -1.86 -15.69 -15.52
N GLN A 145 -2.25 -16.79 -14.88
CA GLN A 145 -3.37 -17.62 -15.37
C GLN A 145 -4.70 -16.85 -15.42
N GLU A 146 -4.91 -15.92 -14.48
CA GLU A 146 -6.10 -15.07 -14.44
C GLU A 146 -6.20 -14.13 -15.65
N LEU A 147 -5.07 -13.79 -16.29
CA LEU A 147 -5.04 -12.98 -17.50
C LEU A 147 -5.53 -13.75 -18.73
N TYR A 148 -5.44 -15.09 -18.72
CA TYR A 148 -5.83 -15.91 -19.86
C TYR A 148 -7.34 -15.92 -20.09
N GLY A 149 -8.14 -15.94 -19.00
CA GLY A 149 -9.60 -15.83 -19.11
C GLY A 149 -10.07 -14.48 -19.67
N ASN A 150 -9.35 -13.40 -19.35
CA ASN A 150 -9.64 -12.08 -19.94
C ASN A 150 -9.16 -11.96 -21.40
N ALA A 151 -8.10 -12.68 -21.77
CA ALA A 151 -7.57 -12.70 -23.12
C ALA A 151 -8.41 -13.53 -24.08
N ASP A 152 -8.99 -14.63 -23.59
CA ASP A 152 -9.91 -15.52 -24.31
C ASP A 152 -11.20 -15.74 -23.49
N PRO A 153 -12.14 -14.77 -23.52
CA PRO A 153 -13.38 -14.85 -22.76
C PRO A 153 -14.34 -15.94 -23.26
N ASN A 154 -14.23 -16.34 -24.53
CA ASN A 154 -15.10 -17.35 -25.13
C ASN A 154 -14.58 -18.79 -24.89
N SER A 155 -13.33 -18.91 -24.42
CA SER A 155 -12.64 -20.16 -24.11
C SER A 155 -12.50 -21.12 -25.29
N ASP A 156 -12.35 -20.60 -26.51
CA ASP A 156 -12.12 -21.38 -27.73
C ASP A 156 -10.64 -21.73 -27.93
N GLY A 157 -9.75 -21.23 -27.07
CA GLY A 157 -8.32 -21.49 -27.07
C GLY A 157 -7.52 -20.56 -27.98
N VAL A 158 -8.17 -19.58 -28.60
CA VAL A 158 -7.53 -18.57 -29.45
C VAL A 158 -7.97 -17.15 -29.07
N VAL A 159 -7.10 -16.18 -29.34
CA VAL A 159 -7.36 -14.76 -29.13
C VAL A 159 -7.47 -14.09 -30.49
N SER A 160 -8.69 -13.71 -30.86
CA SER A 160 -8.99 -12.90 -32.04
C SER A 160 -8.55 -11.43 -31.85
N MET A 161 -8.51 -10.65 -32.93
CA MET A 161 -8.21 -9.22 -32.84
C MET A 161 -9.22 -8.43 -32.00
N ALA A 162 -10.48 -8.87 -31.95
CA ALA A 162 -11.52 -8.25 -31.11
C ALA A 162 -11.27 -8.56 -29.63
N GLU A 163 -10.89 -9.78 -29.30
CA GLU A 163 -10.51 -10.19 -27.94
C GLU A 163 -9.20 -9.56 -27.50
N ALA A 164 -8.22 -9.43 -28.39
CA ALA A 164 -6.99 -8.69 -28.12
C ALA A 164 -7.26 -7.22 -27.78
N ARG A 165 -8.16 -6.57 -28.53
CA ARG A 165 -8.57 -5.19 -28.24
C ARG A 165 -9.32 -5.11 -26.91
N SER A 166 -10.27 -6.02 -26.69
CA SER A 166 -11.00 -6.18 -25.42
C SER A 166 -10.06 -6.28 -24.22
N PHE A 167 -9.10 -7.18 -24.32
CA PHE A 167 -8.10 -7.42 -23.30
C PHE A 167 -7.28 -6.16 -23.01
N LEU A 168 -6.80 -5.47 -24.05
CA LEU A 168 -6.05 -4.23 -23.86
C LEU A 168 -6.92 -3.16 -23.20
N GLU A 169 -8.17 -2.97 -23.62
CA GLU A 169 -9.08 -2.02 -22.97
C GLU A 169 -9.29 -2.31 -21.48
N ILE A 170 -9.38 -3.59 -21.09
CA ILE A 170 -9.42 -4.00 -19.68
C ILE A 170 -8.11 -3.63 -18.98
N GLN A 171 -6.99 -3.94 -19.60
CA GLN A 171 -5.65 -3.70 -19.03
C GLN A 171 -5.28 -2.21 -18.88
N PHE A 172 -5.92 -1.32 -19.64
CA PHE A 172 -5.77 0.14 -19.52
C PHE A 172 -6.82 0.79 -18.60
N GLY A 173 -7.74 0.00 -18.03
CA GLY A 173 -8.80 0.53 -17.16
C GLY A 173 -9.87 1.32 -17.93
N ILE A 174 -10.11 0.97 -19.20
CA ILE A 174 -11.17 1.57 -20.03
C ILE A 174 -12.51 0.88 -19.75
N ARG A 175 -12.47 -0.43 -19.48
CA ARG A 175 -13.65 -1.26 -19.20
C ARG A 175 -13.32 -2.43 -18.28
N ARG A 176 -14.34 -3.05 -17.69
CA ARG A 176 -14.24 -4.32 -16.93
C ARG A 176 -14.30 -5.53 -17.85
N SER A 177 -13.99 -6.71 -17.30
CA SER A 177 -14.07 -7.99 -18.01
C SER A 177 -15.50 -8.39 -18.42
N ASP A 178 -16.50 -7.89 -17.70
CA ASP A 178 -17.94 -8.00 -18.04
C ASP A 178 -18.39 -6.96 -19.09
N ASN A 179 -17.45 -6.18 -19.65
CA ASN A 179 -17.67 -5.15 -20.67
C ASN A 179 -18.38 -3.88 -20.16
N GLU A 180 -18.59 -3.72 -18.85
CA GLU A 180 -19.05 -2.46 -18.26
C GLU A 180 -17.97 -1.37 -18.41
N PRO A 181 -18.33 -0.13 -18.81
CA PRO A 181 -17.37 0.94 -19.05
C PRO A 181 -16.82 1.53 -17.74
N LEU A 182 -15.52 1.72 -17.68
CA LEU A 182 -14.84 2.51 -16.64
C LEU A 182 -14.51 3.93 -17.12
N ARG A 183 -14.50 4.15 -18.43
CA ARG A 183 -14.36 5.45 -19.06
C ARG A 183 -15.54 5.66 -20.01
N PHE A 184 -16.31 6.71 -19.77
CA PHE A 184 -17.48 7.04 -20.57
C PHE A 184 -17.06 7.74 -21.87
N PRO A 185 -17.86 7.61 -22.95
CA PRO A 185 -17.57 8.29 -24.22
C PRO A 185 -17.44 9.81 -24.08
N ASP A 186 -18.17 10.42 -23.15
CA ASP A 186 -18.07 11.85 -22.88
C ASP A 186 -16.78 12.25 -22.14
N GLY A 187 -15.92 11.30 -21.76
CA GLY A 187 -14.64 11.54 -21.10
C GLY A 187 -14.67 11.50 -19.57
N ARG A 188 -15.85 11.26 -18.94
CA ARG A 188 -15.94 10.99 -17.50
C ARG A 188 -15.32 9.62 -17.17
N VAL A 189 -14.78 9.49 -15.95
CA VAL A 189 -14.09 8.28 -15.49
C VAL A 189 -14.71 7.79 -14.20
N VAL A 190 -14.98 6.50 -14.13
CA VAL A 190 -15.48 5.82 -12.94
C VAL A 190 -14.35 5.73 -11.91
N ASN A 191 -14.64 6.06 -10.66
CA ASN A 191 -13.70 5.90 -9.55
C ASN A 191 -13.58 4.44 -9.12
N HIS A 192 -13.22 3.54 -10.03
CA HIS A 192 -13.36 2.09 -9.86
C HIS A 192 -12.67 1.53 -8.60
N HIS A 193 -11.52 2.08 -8.23
CA HIS A 193 -10.84 1.74 -6.98
C HIS A 193 -11.78 1.93 -5.76
N LEU A 194 -12.54 3.03 -5.71
CA LEU A 194 -13.48 3.28 -4.62
C LEU A 194 -14.61 2.22 -4.60
N PHE A 195 -14.97 1.67 -5.76
CA PHE A 195 -15.93 0.56 -5.88
C PHE A 195 -15.37 -0.67 -5.19
N GLN A 196 -14.16 -1.04 -5.60
CA GLN A 196 -13.46 -2.24 -5.13
C GLN A 196 -13.14 -2.13 -3.64
N HIS A 197 -12.93 -0.92 -3.12
CA HIS A 197 -12.77 -0.71 -1.70
C HIS A 197 -14.06 -1.02 -0.92
N ALA A 198 -15.21 -0.66 -1.49
CA ALA A 198 -16.52 -0.90 -0.91
C ALA A 198 -16.95 -2.38 -1.06
N ASP A 199 -16.67 -2.99 -2.20
CA ASP A 199 -16.94 -4.40 -2.53
C ASP A 199 -15.99 -5.32 -1.75
N VAL A 200 -16.45 -5.84 -0.60
CA VAL A 200 -15.59 -6.56 0.34
C VAL A 200 -15.34 -7.98 -0.12
N ASN A 201 -16.33 -8.61 -0.75
CA ASN A 201 -16.27 -10.00 -1.21
C ASN A 201 -15.77 -10.12 -2.67
N SER A 202 -15.54 -9.00 -3.36
CA SER A 202 -15.07 -8.92 -4.75
C SER A 202 -16.02 -9.59 -5.75
N ASP A 203 -17.33 -9.57 -5.48
CA ASP A 203 -18.33 -10.17 -6.37
C ASP A 203 -18.86 -9.20 -7.43
N GLY A 204 -18.39 -7.94 -7.40
CA GLY A 204 -18.76 -6.91 -8.36
C GLY A 204 -20.10 -6.22 -8.05
N MET A 205 -20.69 -6.52 -6.89
CA MET A 205 -22.01 -6.04 -6.45
C MET A 205 -21.88 -5.40 -5.06
N LEU A 206 -22.49 -4.23 -4.83
CA LEU A 206 -22.46 -3.61 -3.50
C LEU A 206 -23.76 -3.86 -2.75
N VAL A 207 -23.73 -4.73 -1.74
CA VAL A 207 -24.87 -4.82 -0.82
C VAL A 207 -24.89 -3.62 0.12
N ARG A 208 -26.06 -3.33 0.71
CA ARG A 208 -26.24 -2.20 1.62
C ARG A 208 -25.20 -2.11 2.75
N THR A 209 -24.80 -3.24 3.33
CA THR A 209 -23.83 -3.28 4.43
C THR A 209 -22.44 -2.85 3.95
N GLU A 210 -21.98 -3.39 2.82
CA GLU A 210 -20.71 -3.03 2.17
C GLU A 210 -20.67 -1.55 1.83
N PHE A 211 -21.73 -1.05 1.18
CA PHE A 211 -21.85 0.35 0.83
C PHE A 211 -21.81 1.25 2.07
N ILE A 212 -22.55 0.95 3.15
CA ILE A 212 -22.65 1.84 4.31
C ILE A 212 -21.40 1.81 5.19
N GLU A 213 -20.83 0.63 5.44
CA GLU A 213 -19.69 0.49 6.36
C GLU A 213 -18.39 1.05 5.77
N ARG A 214 -18.28 1.11 4.45
CA ARG A 214 -17.09 1.60 3.74
C ARG A 214 -17.32 2.86 2.90
N SER A 215 -18.53 3.40 2.86
CA SER A 215 -18.77 4.74 2.29
C SER A 215 -18.17 5.80 3.20
N TYR A 216 -17.29 6.60 2.62
CA TYR A 216 -16.62 7.71 3.26
C TYR A 216 -17.62 8.80 3.69
N GLY A 217 -18.15 8.69 4.91
CA GLY A 217 -18.33 9.83 5.80
C GLY A 217 -19.51 10.78 5.62
N ASP A 218 -20.71 10.31 5.21
CA ASP A 218 -21.91 11.18 5.25
C ASP A 218 -23.09 10.58 6.03
N ALA A 219 -23.82 11.44 6.74
CA ALA A 219 -24.99 11.01 7.54
C ALA A 219 -26.16 10.49 6.69
N ASN A 220 -26.10 10.70 5.37
CA ASN A 220 -27.16 10.41 4.40
C ASN A 220 -26.86 9.22 3.46
N VAL A 221 -25.77 8.46 3.68
CA VAL A 221 -25.34 7.34 2.81
C VAL A 221 -26.45 6.30 2.59
N ALA A 222 -27.29 6.05 3.61
CA ALA A 222 -28.42 5.12 3.48
C ALA A 222 -29.52 5.60 2.52
N ASP A 223 -29.69 6.91 2.32
CA ASP A 223 -30.66 7.48 1.39
C ASP A 223 -30.08 7.62 -0.02
N GLU A 224 -28.76 7.80 -0.12
CA GLU A 224 -28.02 7.74 -1.38
C GLU A 224 -28.12 6.35 -2.00
N PHE A 225 -27.89 5.28 -1.21
CA PHE A 225 -28.07 3.90 -1.65
C PHE A 225 -29.46 3.67 -2.25
N LYS A 226 -30.53 4.07 -1.54
CA LYS A 226 -31.91 3.90 -2.01
C LYS A 226 -32.25 4.69 -3.28
N LYS A 227 -31.56 5.80 -3.52
CA LYS A 227 -31.77 6.61 -4.73
C LYS A 227 -31.03 6.03 -5.93
N ALA A 228 -29.87 5.43 -5.68
CA ALA A 228 -29.03 4.80 -6.69
C ALA A 228 -29.58 3.44 -7.12
N ASP A 229 -30.17 2.68 -6.19
CA ASP A 229 -30.83 1.38 -6.41
C ASP A 229 -32.10 1.57 -7.24
N ALA A 230 -31.93 1.57 -8.55
CA ALA A 230 -32.94 1.97 -9.53
C ALA A 230 -33.96 0.86 -9.72
N ASP A 231 -33.52 -0.39 -9.70
CA ASP A 231 -34.38 -1.58 -9.85
C ASP A 231 -34.96 -2.08 -8.51
N LYS A 232 -34.47 -1.56 -7.38
CA LYS A 232 -34.90 -1.86 -6.01
C LYS A 232 -34.59 -3.30 -5.58
N ASN A 233 -33.51 -3.87 -6.09
CA ASN A 233 -33.06 -5.22 -5.74
C ASN A 233 -32.21 -5.27 -4.45
N ALA A 234 -31.94 -4.10 -3.82
CA ALA A 234 -31.11 -3.93 -2.62
C ALA A 234 -29.61 -4.23 -2.82
N ILE A 235 -29.14 -4.11 -4.06
CA ILE A 235 -27.76 -4.24 -4.52
C ILE A 235 -27.49 -3.00 -5.38
N LEU A 236 -26.25 -2.51 -5.41
CA LEU A 236 -25.83 -1.55 -6.43
C LEU A 236 -24.84 -2.21 -7.37
N GLU A 237 -25.23 -2.30 -8.63
CA GLU A 237 -24.31 -2.58 -9.73
C GLU A 237 -23.43 -1.36 -10.03
N LEU A 238 -22.35 -1.55 -10.80
CA LEU A 238 -21.44 -0.45 -11.15
C LEU A 238 -22.18 0.72 -11.82
N THR A 239 -23.11 0.43 -12.74
CA THR A 239 -23.89 1.45 -13.45
C THR A 239 -24.77 2.26 -12.49
N GLU A 240 -25.45 1.60 -11.55
CA GLU A 240 -26.26 2.28 -10.52
C GLU A 240 -25.39 3.11 -9.59
N TRP A 241 -24.23 2.58 -9.19
CA TRP A 241 -23.27 3.30 -8.38
C TRP A 241 -22.70 4.54 -9.10
N CYS A 242 -22.50 4.49 -10.41
CA CYS A 242 -22.09 5.64 -11.22
C CYS A 242 -23.17 6.73 -11.27
N SER A 243 -24.46 6.36 -11.17
CA SER A 243 -25.58 7.30 -11.18
C SER A 243 -25.59 8.25 -9.98
N ILE A 244 -24.90 7.89 -8.90
CA ILE A 244 -24.68 8.75 -7.72
C ILE A 244 -23.93 10.03 -8.10
N GLY A 245 -23.00 9.95 -9.05
CA GLY A 245 -22.11 11.04 -9.40
C GLY A 245 -21.13 11.43 -8.28
N GLY A 246 -20.55 12.62 -8.37
CA GLY A 246 -19.60 13.12 -7.37
C GLY A 246 -18.39 12.20 -7.20
N ARG A 247 -18.23 11.61 -6.02
CA ARG A 247 -17.06 10.76 -5.70
C ARG A 247 -16.96 9.50 -6.57
N CYS A 248 -18.07 9.02 -7.10
CA CYS A 248 -18.15 7.77 -7.86
C CYS A 248 -17.71 7.95 -9.34
N VAL A 249 -17.83 9.17 -9.86
CA VAL A 249 -17.52 9.49 -11.26
C VAL A 249 -16.85 10.85 -11.31
N ILE A 250 -15.60 10.90 -11.74
CA ILE A 250 -14.84 12.13 -11.92
C ILE A 250 -15.00 12.65 -13.36
N ASP A 251 -14.84 13.97 -13.54
CA ASP A 251 -14.85 14.61 -14.86
C ASP A 251 -13.50 15.30 -15.11
N PRO A 252 -12.52 14.59 -15.71
CA PRO A 252 -11.19 15.11 -15.96
C PRO A 252 -11.16 16.37 -16.83
N VAL A 253 -12.14 16.54 -17.73
CA VAL A 253 -12.23 17.73 -18.58
C VAL A 253 -12.63 18.95 -17.75
N THR A 254 -13.63 18.80 -16.88
CA THR A 254 -14.03 19.88 -15.96
C THR A 254 -12.91 20.21 -14.99
N GLU A 255 -12.19 19.21 -14.49
CA GLU A 255 -11.00 19.42 -13.66
C GLU A 255 -9.91 20.18 -14.41
N PHE A 256 -9.56 19.77 -15.62
CA PHE A 256 -8.56 20.45 -16.47
C PHE A 256 -8.92 21.92 -16.72
N LEU A 257 -10.14 22.21 -17.17
CA LEU A 257 -10.59 23.58 -17.46
C LEU A 257 -10.68 24.46 -16.21
N ARG A 258 -10.81 23.86 -15.02
CA ARG A 258 -10.76 24.58 -13.73
C ARG A 258 -9.32 24.89 -13.32
N MET A 259 -8.37 24.01 -13.65
CA MET A 259 -6.95 24.19 -13.32
C MET A 259 -6.26 25.18 -14.26
N ASP A 260 -6.68 25.27 -15.53
CA ASP A 260 -6.23 26.28 -16.48
C ASP A 260 -6.79 27.66 -16.09
N THR A 261 -5.99 28.41 -15.33
CA THR A 261 -6.37 29.70 -14.76
C THR A 261 -5.98 30.89 -15.63
N ASP A 262 -4.92 30.75 -16.43
CA ASP A 262 -4.50 31.79 -17.36
C ASP A 262 -5.24 31.75 -18.71
N LEU A 263 -5.99 30.66 -18.92
CA LEU A 263 -6.85 30.35 -20.07
C LEU A 263 -6.05 30.19 -21.36
N ASP A 264 -4.86 29.60 -21.28
CA ASP A 264 -4.01 29.35 -22.44
C ASP A 264 -4.29 28.01 -23.15
N GLY A 265 -5.11 27.14 -22.55
CA GLY A 265 -5.51 25.84 -23.09
C GLY A 265 -4.63 24.67 -22.63
N PHE A 266 -3.68 24.92 -21.75
CA PHE A 266 -2.74 23.94 -21.23
C PHE A 266 -2.67 24.04 -19.70
N LEU A 267 -2.08 23.02 -19.05
CA LEU A 267 -1.71 23.13 -17.65
C LEU A 267 -0.22 23.33 -17.51
N SER A 268 0.17 24.42 -16.85
CA SER A 268 1.53 24.59 -16.33
C SER A 268 1.77 23.69 -15.09
N PRO A 269 3.05 23.43 -14.72
CA PRO A 269 3.38 22.74 -13.49
C PRO A 269 2.76 23.36 -12.23
N GLU A 270 2.65 24.70 -12.20
CA GLU A 270 2.06 25.43 -11.08
C GLU A 270 0.54 25.24 -11.01
N GLU A 271 -0.17 25.38 -12.13
CA GLU A 271 -1.62 25.19 -12.20
C GLU A 271 -2.02 23.77 -11.82
N HIS A 272 -1.32 22.78 -12.37
CA HIS A 272 -1.56 21.40 -12.04
C HIS A 272 -1.23 21.11 -10.56
N SER A 273 -0.08 21.59 -10.05
CA SER A 273 0.31 21.37 -8.65
C SER A 273 -0.52 22.17 -7.65
N THR A 274 -1.24 23.22 -8.02
CA THR A 274 -2.14 23.95 -7.10
C THR A 274 -3.58 23.49 -7.25
N GLY A 275 -3.96 23.07 -8.45
CA GLY A 275 -5.28 22.57 -8.80
C GLY A 275 -5.56 21.14 -8.35
N THR A 276 -4.52 20.31 -8.19
CA THR A 276 -4.65 18.91 -7.73
C THR A 276 -5.10 18.86 -6.26
N ILE A 277 -5.89 17.85 -5.90
CA ILE A 277 -6.39 17.66 -4.53
C ILE A 277 -5.29 17.13 -3.59
N ASP A 278 -5.30 17.54 -2.31
CA ASP A 278 -4.22 17.37 -1.33
C ASP A 278 -3.58 15.97 -1.30
N TRP A 279 -4.37 14.90 -1.31
CA TRP A 279 -3.83 13.54 -1.20
C TRP A 279 -3.23 13.01 -2.51
N LYS A 280 -3.49 13.65 -3.65
CA LYS A 280 -2.85 13.35 -4.94
C LYS A 280 -1.61 14.24 -5.20
N GLN A 281 -1.43 15.30 -4.40
CA GLN A 281 -0.30 16.23 -4.52
C GLN A 281 1.09 15.60 -4.43
N PRO A 282 1.35 14.58 -3.59
CA PRO A 282 2.68 13.97 -3.51
C PRO A 282 3.16 13.45 -4.87
N LEU A 283 2.26 12.87 -5.67
CA LEU A 283 2.57 12.36 -6.99
C LEU A 283 2.59 13.45 -8.07
N SER A 284 1.83 14.53 -7.89
CA SER A 284 1.57 15.53 -8.93
C SER A 284 2.83 16.14 -9.55
N LYS A 285 3.87 16.34 -8.74
CA LYS A 285 5.16 16.94 -9.15
C LYS A 285 5.96 16.05 -10.09
N PHE A 286 5.82 14.74 -9.98
CA PHE A 286 6.55 13.76 -10.77
C PHE A 286 5.87 13.46 -12.11
N MET A 287 4.60 13.86 -12.26
CA MET A 287 3.83 13.53 -13.46
C MET A 287 4.27 14.32 -14.69
N PHE A 288 4.71 15.58 -14.56
CA PHE A 288 5.13 16.38 -15.73
C PHE A 288 6.23 15.71 -16.54
N PRO A 289 7.43 15.44 -15.99
CA PRO A 289 8.49 14.83 -16.78
C PRO A 289 8.13 13.44 -17.32
N ALA A 290 7.22 12.72 -16.64
CA ALA A 290 6.80 11.37 -17.01
C ALA A 290 5.67 11.31 -18.07
N PHE A 291 4.81 12.34 -18.15
CA PHE A 291 3.59 12.32 -18.97
C PHE A 291 3.53 13.43 -20.03
N ASP A 292 4.43 14.41 -19.98
CA ASP A 292 4.68 15.40 -21.04
C ASP A 292 5.33 14.68 -22.24
N SER A 293 4.47 14.20 -23.14
CA SER A 293 4.86 13.28 -24.21
C SER A 293 5.57 14.01 -25.35
N ASN A 294 5.24 15.29 -25.55
CA ASN A 294 5.84 16.13 -26.58
C ASN A 294 7.02 16.98 -26.05
N LYS A 295 7.25 16.99 -24.72
CA LYS A 295 8.34 17.71 -24.03
C LYS A 295 8.24 19.22 -24.16
N ASP A 296 7.02 19.77 -24.20
CA ASP A 296 6.78 21.21 -24.30
C ASP A 296 6.70 21.92 -22.94
N GLY A 297 6.78 21.15 -21.84
CA GLY A 297 6.73 21.64 -20.47
C GLY A 297 5.32 21.97 -19.97
N LYS A 298 4.28 21.57 -20.72
CA LYS A 298 2.87 21.78 -20.38
C LYS A 298 2.09 20.47 -20.55
N PHE A 299 0.90 20.39 -19.96
CA PHE A 299 -0.04 19.32 -20.29
C PHE A 299 -1.13 19.81 -21.22
N SER A 300 -1.27 19.13 -22.36
CA SER A 300 -2.53 19.09 -23.09
C SER A 300 -3.59 18.30 -22.31
N LEU A 301 -4.87 18.49 -22.66
CA LEU A 301 -5.97 17.69 -22.09
C LEU A 301 -5.74 16.19 -22.28
N ASN A 302 -5.17 15.79 -23.43
CA ASN A 302 -4.89 14.39 -23.72
C ASN A 302 -3.78 13.80 -22.83
N GLU A 303 -2.71 14.54 -22.53
CA GLU A 303 -1.65 14.09 -21.62
C GLU A 303 -2.16 14.00 -20.19
N TYR A 304 -2.88 15.02 -19.73
CA TYR A 304 -3.47 15.04 -18.40
C TYR A 304 -4.38 13.83 -18.14
N ARG A 305 -5.21 13.45 -19.12
CA ARG A 305 -6.12 12.29 -19.02
C ARG A 305 -5.41 10.91 -18.99
N GLN A 306 -4.13 10.86 -19.33
CA GLN A 306 -3.29 9.64 -19.22
C GLN A 306 -2.66 9.47 -17.84
N THR A 307 -2.64 10.53 -17.02
CA THR A 307 -1.96 10.53 -15.73
C THR A 307 -2.61 9.56 -14.74
N PRO A 308 -1.84 9.02 -13.77
CA PRO A 308 -2.38 8.14 -12.74
C PRO A 308 -3.42 8.85 -11.85
N CYS A 309 -3.39 10.18 -11.74
CA CYS A 309 -4.38 10.95 -11.01
C CYS A 309 -5.78 10.90 -11.61
N ILE A 310 -5.91 10.58 -12.91
CA ILE A 310 -7.18 10.45 -13.61
C ILE A 310 -7.60 9.00 -13.77
N ASN A 311 -6.65 8.06 -13.81
CA ASN A 311 -6.98 6.65 -13.98
C ASN A 311 -7.32 5.97 -12.65
N GLU A 312 -8.55 6.14 -12.16
CA GLU A 312 -9.00 5.68 -10.84
C GLU A 312 -9.26 4.16 -10.73
N VAL A 313 -8.48 3.32 -11.43
CA VAL A 313 -8.53 1.85 -11.32
C VAL A 313 -7.63 1.28 -10.21
N ALA A 314 -6.76 2.11 -9.62
CA ALA A 314 -5.95 1.77 -8.47
C ALA A 314 -5.56 3.04 -7.67
N HIS A 315 -5.10 2.85 -6.44
CA HIS A 315 -4.56 3.92 -5.59
C HIS A 315 -3.12 4.31 -6.02
N TRP A 316 -2.94 4.87 -7.21
CA TRP A 316 -1.60 5.16 -7.77
C TRP A 316 -0.77 6.18 -6.97
N TYR A 317 -1.41 6.96 -6.11
CA TYR A 317 -0.83 8.03 -5.31
C TYR A 317 -0.42 7.57 -3.90
N ASP A 318 -0.70 6.32 -3.52
CA ASP A 318 -0.14 5.75 -2.31
C ASP A 318 1.36 5.54 -2.53
N PRO A 319 2.23 6.08 -1.66
CA PRO A 319 3.66 5.87 -1.81
C PRO A 319 3.97 4.38 -1.63
N VAL A 320 4.72 3.85 -2.59
CA VAL A 320 5.23 2.48 -2.56
C VAL A 320 6.33 2.40 -1.49
N ASN A 321 6.51 1.21 -0.90
CA ASN A 321 7.63 0.97 0.01
C ASN A 321 8.76 0.32 -0.78
N ASP A 322 9.96 0.85 -0.57
CA ASP A 322 11.21 0.17 -0.88
C ASP A 322 11.32 -1.06 0.05
N ALA A 323 11.01 -2.22 -0.49
CA ALA A 323 10.75 -3.44 0.28
C ALA A 323 12.04 -4.22 0.55
N ASP A 324 12.97 -4.18 -0.40
CA ASP A 324 14.32 -4.72 -0.25
C ASP A 324 15.34 -3.71 0.27
N ALA A 325 14.90 -2.46 0.47
CA ALA A 325 15.63 -1.34 1.06
C ALA A 325 16.80 -0.83 0.19
N ASP A 326 16.84 -1.11 -1.11
CA ASP A 326 17.96 -0.72 -2.01
C ASP A 326 17.99 0.78 -2.40
N GLU A 327 17.16 1.61 -1.76
CA GLU A 327 16.95 3.04 -2.04
C GLU A 327 16.38 3.32 -3.44
N LYS A 328 15.82 2.29 -4.09
CA LYS A 328 15.17 2.38 -5.39
C LYS A 328 13.85 1.63 -5.34
N ILE A 329 13.07 1.77 -6.41
CA ILE A 329 11.86 0.98 -6.60
C ILE A 329 11.99 0.17 -7.86
N SER A 330 12.03 -1.14 -7.70
CA SER A 330 11.91 -2.09 -8.80
C SER A 330 10.46 -2.22 -9.27
N PHE A 331 10.25 -2.76 -10.47
CA PHE A 331 8.91 -3.07 -10.96
C PHE A 331 8.17 -4.09 -10.07
N ALA A 332 8.91 -4.94 -9.33
CA ALA A 332 8.33 -5.89 -8.41
C ALA A 332 7.68 -5.19 -7.21
N GLU A 333 8.29 -4.11 -6.72
CA GLU A 333 7.84 -3.32 -5.57
C GLU A 333 6.74 -2.34 -5.94
N PHE A 334 6.72 -1.84 -7.18
CA PHE A 334 5.74 -0.87 -7.70
C PHE A 334 4.30 -1.42 -7.78
N GLN A 335 3.67 -1.71 -6.64
CA GLN A 335 2.40 -2.43 -6.48
C GLN A 335 1.34 -1.56 -5.80
N PHE A 336 0.08 -1.69 -6.24
CA PHE A 336 -1.03 -0.85 -5.77
C PHE A 336 -2.29 -1.70 -5.52
N GLY A 337 -2.33 -2.36 -4.36
CA GLY A 337 -3.45 -3.23 -3.97
C GLY A 337 -3.70 -4.38 -4.95
N ASN A 338 -4.94 -4.86 -5.03
CA ASN A 338 -5.34 -5.99 -5.89
C ASN A 338 -5.66 -5.57 -7.33
N SER A 339 -4.94 -4.60 -7.91
CA SER A 339 -5.26 -4.08 -9.24
C SER A 339 -5.07 -5.13 -10.35
N THR A 340 -6.08 -5.29 -11.21
CA THR A 340 -6.13 -6.23 -12.34
C THR A 340 -5.50 -5.69 -13.64
N CYS A 341 -4.77 -4.56 -13.56
CA CYS A 341 -4.22 -3.84 -14.72
C CYS A 341 -2.66 -3.84 -14.76
N PRO A 342 -2.00 -5.03 -14.84
CA PRO A 342 -0.54 -5.11 -14.85
C PRO A 342 0.12 -4.40 -16.02
N LEU A 343 -0.52 -4.32 -17.20
CA LEU A 343 0.05 -3.60 -18.34
C LEU A 343 0.13 -2.09 -18.08
N LEU A 344 -0.96 -1.49 -17.57
CA LEU A 344 -0.99 -0.07 -17.23
C LEU A 344 0.04 0.27 -16.15
N ARG A 345 0.13 -0.56 -15.09
CA ARG A 345 1.16 -0.44 -14.05
C ARG A 345 2.56 -0.41 -14.64
N ARG A 346 2.84 -1.28 -15.62
CA ARG A 346 4.15 -1.35 -16.30
C ARG A 346 4.42 -0.16 -17.20
N ILE A 347 3.39 0.38 -17.85
CA ILE A 347 3.50 1.62 -18.64
C ILE A 347 3.77 2.82 -17.74
N TYR A 348 3.10 2.92 -16.59
CA TYR A 348 3.37 3.98 -15.61
C TYR A 348 4.76 3.88 -15.03
N PHE A 349 5.20 2.68 -14.62
CA PHE A 349 6.59 2.45 -14.18
C PHE A 349 7.59 2.96 -15.23
N GLY A 350 7.45 2.54 -16.49
CA GLY A 350 8.35 2.96 -17.56
C GLY A 350 8.23 4.44 -17.98
N ARG A 351 7.16 5.14 -17.58
CA ARG A 351 7.03 6.60 -17.77
C ARG A 351 7.72 7.37 -16.66
N PHE A 352 7.68 6.86 -15.44
CA PHE A 352 8.40 7.45 -14.31
C PHE A 352 9.90 7.17 -14.38
N ASP A 353 10.32 6.05 -14.98
CA ASP A 353 11.74 5.71 -15.24
C ASP A 353 12.30 6.59 -16.39
N LEU A 354 12.65 7.83 -16.05
CA LEU A 354 13.05 8.88 -16.98
C LEU A 354 14.42 8.59 -17.59
N ASP A 355 15.30 7.94 -16.83
CA ASP A 355 16.65 7.56 -17.27
C ASP A 355 16.72 6.16 -17.88
N SER A 356 15.61 5.40 -17.85
CA SER A 356 15.52 4.02 -18.34
C SER A 356 16.48 3.05 -17.65
N SER A 357 16.77 3.30 -16.37
CA SER A 357 17.61 2.44 -15.53
C SER A 357 16.95 1.10 -15.19
N GLY A 358 15.62 1.01 -15.30
CA GLY A 358 14.82 -0.15 -14.88
C GLY A 358 14.43 -0.12 -13.40
N THR A 359 14.72 0.98 -12.71
CA THR A 359 14.39 1.25 -11.31
C THR A 359 13.91 2.70 -11.18
N LEU A 360 13.12 3.03 -10.16
CA LEU A 360 12.73 4.42 -9.91
C LEU A 360 13.53 4.99 -8.74
N GLU A 361 14.12 6.17 -8.94
CA GLU A 361 14.80 6.93 -7.89
C GLU A 361 13.88 8.02 -7.30
N THR A 362 14.29 8.62 -6.17
CA THR A 362 13.48 9.64 -5.46
C THR A 362 13.26 10.92 -6.25
N THR A 363 14.02 11.12 -7.33
CA THR A 363 13.85 12.20 -8.31
C THR A 363 12.76 11.90 -9.35
N GLU A 364 12.39 10.63 -9.49
CA GLU A 364 11.48 10.11 -10.52
C GLU A 364 10.11 9.75 -9.97
N TYR A 365 10.05 9.24 -8.74
CA TYR A 365 8.81 8.80 -8.11
C TYR A 365 8.85 8.97 -6.57
N PRO A 366 7.73 9.31 -5.92
CA PRO A 366 7.68 9.40 -4.46
C PRO A 366 7.47 8.02 -3.85
N PHE A 367 8.46 7.51 -3.12
CA PHE A 367 8.36 6.26 -2.36
C PHE A 367 8.94 6.41 -0.95
N ARG A 368 8.61 5.43 -0.09
CA ARG A 368 9.17 5.35 1.27
C ARG A 368 10.42 4.49 1.23
N VAL A 369 11.56 5.12 1.45
CA VAL A 369 12.82 4.42 1.69
C VAL A 369 12.70 3.72 3.03
N LYS A 370 12.78 2.39 3.05
CA LYS A 370 12.79 1.65 4.30
C LYS A 370 14.15 1.85 4.95
N GLN A 371 14.22 2.75 5.92
CA GLN A 371 15.45 3.00 6.67
C GLN A 371 15.79 1.81 7.57
N HIS A 372 17.09 1.54 7.69
CA HIS A 372 17.65 0.43 8.47
C HIS A 372 17.22 0.48 9.93
N ASP A 373 17.09 -0.68 10.56
CA ASP A 373 16.91 -0.75 12.01
C ASP A 373 18.18 -0.24 12.71
N LEU A 374 18.05 0.85 13.45
CA LEU A 374 19.15 1.46 14.20
C LEU A 374 19.13 0.96 15.64
N PHE A 375 20.32 0.80 16.22
CA PHE A 375 20.45 0.45 17.62
C PHE A 375 20.76 1.70 18.41
N TYR A 376 19.95 1.94 19.44
CA TYR A 376 20.11 3.03 20.40
C TYR A 376 20.44 2.47 21.78
N VAL A 377 21.02 3.32 22.61
CA VAL A 377 21.21 3.06 24.03
C VAL A 377 20.69 4.25 24.82
N MET A 378 20.10 3.96 25.98
CA MET A 378 19.74 4.97 26.99
C MET A 378 19.99 4.44 28.40
N ASN A 379 20.04 5.35 29.37
CA ASN A 379 20.19 5.01 30.79
C ASN A 379 18.88 4.46 31.39
N GLU A 380 19.00 3.80 32.55
CA GLU A 380 17.89 3.25 33.34
C GLU A 380 16.76 4.25 33.62
N ASP A 381 17.10 5.54 33.72
CA ASP A 381 16.22 6.67 34.01
C ASP A 381 15.67 7.39 32.75
N GLY A 382 15.95 6.85 31.55
CA GLY A 382 15.52 7.42 30.27
C GLY A 382 16.45 8.52 29.74
N THR A 383 17.52 8.87 30.43
CA THR A 383 18.48 9.88 29.93
C THR A 383 19.46 9.30 28.92
N ASP A 384 20.19 10.16 28.20
CA ASP A 384 21.29 9.78 27.29
C ASP A 384 20.88 8.86 26.13
N TRP A 385 19.67 9.06 25.57
CA TRP A 385 19.27 8.43 24.30
C TRP A 385 20.25 8.81 23.18
N LYS A 386 21.00 7.83 22.70
CA LYS A 386 21.99 8.03 21.63
C LYS A 386 22.12 6.81 20.75
N LYS A 387 22.48 7.04 19.48
CA LYS A 387 22.77 5.97 18.53
C LYS A 387 23.98 5.17 19.04
N LEU A 388 23.80 3.86 19.17
CA LEU A 388 24.87 2.91 19.50
C LEU A 388 25.60 2.49 18.23
N PHE A 389 24.86 1.97 17.24
CA PHE A 389 25.38 1.66 15.91
C PHE A 389 24.24 1.53 14.90
N GLU A 390 24.62 1.36 13.64
CA GLU A 390 23.74 1.19 12.49
C GLU A 390 24.16 -0.06 11.75
N PHE A 391 23.21 -0.96 11.48
CA PHE A 391 23.50 -2.20 10.78
C PHE A 391 23.32 -1.99 9.27
N GLU A 392 24.43 -1.85 8.57
CA GLU A 392 24.44 -1.67 7.11
C GLU A 392 23.94 -2.93 6.38
N GLY A 393 23.33 -2.77 5.20
CA GLY A 393 22.97 -3.89 4.32
C GLY A 393 21.50 -4.32 4.31
N HIS A 394 20.58 -3.42 4.67
CA HIS A 394 19.14 -3.53 4.30
C HIS A 394 18.36 -4.64 5.03
N HIS A 395 18.85 -5.05 6.21
CA HIS A 395 18.20 -6.05 7.05
C HIS A 395 17.29 -5.39 8.10
N ALA A 396 16.10 -5.97 8.30
CA ALA A 396 15.39 -5.77 9.56
C ALA A 396 16.13 -6.53 10.67
N CYS A 397 16.17 -5.96 11.87
CA CYS A 397 16.83 -6.52 13.05
C CYS A 397 15.84 -6.71 14.18
N GLY A 398 16.09 -7.71 15.02
CA GLY A 398 15.21 -8.02 16.15
C GLY A 398 15.90 -8.83 17.24
N SER A 399 15.11 -9.14 18.28
CA SER A 399 15.48 -9.99 19.42
C SER A 399 16.87 -9.67 20.03
N PRO A 400 17.17 -8.40 20.37
CA PRO A 400 18.49 -8.03 20.90
C PRO A 400 18.70 -8.67 22.27
N THR A 401 19.92 -9.14 22.56
CA THR A 401 20.27 -9.71 23.87
C THR A 401 21.73 -9.46 24.24
N VAL A 402 21.97 -9.02 25.47
CA VAL A 402 23.31 -8.70 25.97
C VAL A 402 23.91 -9.91 26.68
N SER A 403 25.20 -10.18 26.45
CA SER A 403 25.92 -11.27 27.12
C SER A 403 25.92 -11.10 28.64
N PRO A 404 25.99 -12.19 29.44
CA PRO A 404 25.97 -12.11 30.91
C PRO A 404 27.08 -11.24 31.51
N ASP A 405 28.23 -11.17 30.84
CA ASP A 405 29.36 -10.31 31.24
C ASP A 405 29.21 -8.84 30.80
N GLY A 406 28.15 -8.52 30.06
CA GLY A 406 27.81 -7.18 29.60
C GLY A 406 28.70 -6.63 28.49
N LYS A 407 29.47 -7.47 27.79
CA LYS A 407 30.42 -7.01 26.75
C LYS A 407 29.94 -7.17 25.32
N LEU A 408 29.06 -8.13 25.06
CA LEU A 408 28.62 -8.45 23.71
C LEU A 408 27.11 -8.24 23.56
N LEU A 409 26.71 -7.83 22.36
CA LEU A 409 25.32 -7.78 21.92
C LEU A 409 25.13 -8.84 20.84
N ALA A 410 24.13 -9.71 21.01
CA ALA A 410 23.64 -10.60 19.98
C ALA A 410 22.27 -10.12 19.50
N PHE A 411 21.98 -10.33 18.22
CA PHE A 411 20.69 -10.02 17.60
C PHE A 411 20.52 -10.89 16.36
N ASP A 412 19.29 -10.96 15.85
CA ASP A 412 19.03 -11.57 14.54
C ASP A 412 18.65 -10.52 13.51
N SER A 413 18.89 -10.84 12.24
CA SER A 413 18.50 -10.00 11.11
C SER A 413 17.93 -10.82 9.95
N TRP A 414 17.03 -10.20 9.18
CA TRP A 414 16.34 -10.84 8.05
C TRP A 414 15.99 -9.82 6.95
N ILE A 415 15.80 -10.31 5.72
CA ILE A 415 15.37 -9.51 4.56
C ILE A 415 13.95 -9.95 4.15
N GLY A 416 13.04 -8.98 4.02
CA GLY A 416 11.64 -9.22 3.64
C GLY A 416 10.86 -10.09 4.64
N ALA A 417 9.88 -10.86 4.16
CA ALA A 417 9.10 -11.78 4.98
C ALA A 417 9.67 -13.20 5.06
N ASN A 418 10.83 -13.45 4.44
CA ASN A 418 11.40 -14.79 4.31
C ASN A 418 12.30 -15.15 5.48
N LEU A 419 11.78 -15.95 6.40
CA LEU A 419 12.50 -16.49 7.57
C LEU A 419 13.69 -17.38 7.21
N GLY A 420 13.77 -17.93 6.00
CA GLY A 420 14.88 -18.79 5.56
C GLY A 420 16.19 -18.05 5.29
N GLY A 421 16.15 -16.72 5.20
CA GLY A 421 17.32 -15.86 4.98
C GLY A 421 17.89 -15.25 6.27
N SER A 422 17.36 -15.58 7.45
CA SER A 422 17.77 -14.93 8.68
C SER A 422 19.15 -15.39 9.18
N ALA A 423 19.84 -14.49 9.87
CA ALA A 423 21.14 -14.77 10.45
C ALA A 423 21.31 -14.14 11.84
N LEU A 424 22.15 -14.78 12.65
CA LEU A 424 22.56 -14.28 13.95
C LEU A 424 23.85 -13.49 13.83
N TYR A 425 23.89 -12.35 14.51
CA TYR A 425 25.05 -11.48 14.58
C TYR A 425 25.45 -11.24 16.02
N VAL A 426 26.76 -11.08 16.24
CA VAL A 426 27.34 -10.71 17.53
C VAL A 426 28.35 -9.59 17.34
N MET A 427 28.32 -8.61 18.24
CA MET A 427 29.24 -7.48 18.24
C MET A 427 29.65 -7.04 19.66
N ASP A 428 30.64 -6.16 19.75
CA ASP A 428 30.96 -5.47 21.01
C ASP A 428 29.85 -4.47 21.35
N ILE A 429 29.40 -4.45 22.62
CA ILE A 429 28.33 -3.58 23.08
C ILE A 429 28.68 -2.08 23.01
N ASN A 430 29.95 -1.73 22.86
CA ASN A 430 30.41 -0.35 22.72
C ASN A 430 30.51 0.09 21.26
N GLY A 431 30.09 -0.75 20.31
CA GLY A 431 30.11 -0.48 18.87
C GLY A 431 31.16 -1.30 18.12
N GLY A 432 31.14 -1.17 16.79
CA GLY A 432 31.98 -1.94 15.88
C GLY A 432 31.14 -2.79 14.93
N GLU A 433 31.81 -3.46 13.98
CA GLU A 433 31.15 -4.27 12.96
C GLU A 433 30.56 -5.57 13.53
N PRO A 434 29.26 -5.83 13.36
CA PRO A 434 28.68 -7.10 13.74
C PRO A 434 29.22 -8.26 12.91
N ARG A 435 29.59 -9.34 13.60
CA ARG A 435 30.04 -10.57 12.95
C ARG A 435 28.89 -11.55 12.87
N GLN A 436 28.59 -12.02 11.66
CA GLN A 436 27.67 -13.13 11.46
C GLN A 436 28.22 -14.40 12.10
N ILE A 437 27.41 -15.09 12.90
CA ILE A 437 27.77 -16.35 13.57
C ILE A 437 27.28 -17.54 12.73
N CYS A 438 25.98 -17.58 12.45
CA CYS A 438 25.34 -18.64 11.68
C CYS A 438 23.96 -18.18 11.17
N ARG A 439 23.24 -19.04 10.46
CA ARG A 439 21.83 -18.82 10.10
C ARG A 439 20.91 -19.22 11.24
N GLY A 440 19.91 -18.39 11.54
CA GLY A 440 19.04 -18.59 12.68
C GLY A 440 18.34 -17.30 13.10
N MET A 441 17.56 -17.36 14.18
CA MET A 441 16.86 -16.21 14.75
C MET A 441 16.61 -16.36 16.25
N MET A 442 16.27 -15.25 16.92
CA MET A 442 15.92 -15.18 18.33
C MET A 442 17.03 -15.74 19.24
N PRO A 443 18.23 -15.12 19.23
CA PRO A 443 19.34 -15.58 20.05
C PRO A 443 19.05 -15.41 21.54
N CYS A 444 19.58 -16.31 22.36
CA CYS A 444 19.69 -16.16 23.81
C CYS A 444 21.05 -16.66 24.30
N TRP A 445 21.66 -15.97 25.26
CA TRP A 445 22.96 -16.34 25.80
C TRP A 445 22.87 -17.48 26.81
N SER A 446 23.84 -18.40 26.79
CA SER A 446 24.11 -19.26 27.94
C SER A 446 24.63 -18.45 29.12
N ALA A 447 24.44 -18.96 30.35
CA ALA A 447 24.82 -18.25 31.58
C ALA A 447 26.33 -17.98 31.70
N ASP A 448 27.17 -18.79 31.06
CA ASP A 448 28.62 -18.61 30.95
C ASP A 448 29.04 -17.61 29.86
N GLY A 449 28.12 -17.23 28.96
CA GLY A 449 28.39 -16.34 27.82
C GLY A 449 29.19 -16.98 26.68
N GLU A 450 29.40 -18.31 26.68
CA GLU A 450 30.21 -19.00 25.65
C GLU A 450 29.39 -19.46 24.45
N THR A 451 28.08 -19.63 24.60
CA THR A 451 27.18 -20.16 23.56
C THR A 451 25.89 -19.35 23.42
N LEU A 452 25.26 -19.49 22.26
CA LEU A 452 23.95 -18.94 21.93
C LEU A 452 22.95 -20.06 21.66
N GLY A 453 21.81 -20.04 22.34
CA GLY A 453 20.60 -20.73 21.91
C GLY A 453 19.89 -19.93 20.83
N PHE A 454 19.30 -20.61 19.85
CA PHE A 454 18.60 -19.94 18.75
C PHE A 454 17.58 -20.84 18.07
N SER A 455 16.66 -20.22 17.33
CA SER A 455 15.64 -20.90 16.53
C SER A 455 16.10 -21.10 15.08
N ASN A 456 15.90 -22.30 14.55
CA ASN A 456 16.31 -22.68 13.19
C ASN A 456 15.19 -23.42 12.45
N SER A 457 14.80 -22.94 11.27
CA SER A 457 13.70 -23.48 10.45
C SER A 457 14.15 -24.45 9.36
N SER A 458 15.45 -24.65 9.16
CA SER A 458 16.00 -25.43 8.03
C SER A 458 15.53 -26.89 7.98
N GLN A 459 15.17 -27.47 9.14
CA GLN A 459 14.63 -28.83 9.27
C GLN A 459 13.30 -28.85 10.06
N GLY A 460 12.52 -27.77 9.95
CA GLY A 460 11.33 -27.51 10.78
C GLY A 460 11.67 -26.75 12.06
N TYR A 461 10.65 -26.32 12.81
CA TYR A 461 10.82 -25.49 14.00
C TYR A 461 11.60 -26.22 15.11
N SER A 462 12.83 -25.78 15.36
CA SER A 462 13.73 -26.40 16.33
C SER A 462 14.64 -25.36 17.00
N ILE A 463 15.09 -25.70 18.21
CA ILE A 463 16.04 -24.92 19.00
C ILE A 463 17.42 -25.55 18.94
N TRP A 464 18.42 -24.73 18.64
CA TRP A 464 19.81 -25.12 18.39
C TRP A 464 20.73 -24.36 19.31
N LEU A 465 21.98 -24.85 19.45
CA LEU A 465 23.04 -24.17 20.16
C LEU A 465 24.19 -23.88 19.19
N THR A 466 24.85 -22.73 19.33
CA THR A 466 26.08 -22.43 18.60
C THR A 466 27.10 -21.76 19.51
N SER A 467 28.38 -22.08 19.33
CA SER A 467 29.49 -21.32 19.90
C SER A 467 29.78 -20.08 19.06
N LEU A 468 30.53 -19.14 19.64
CA LEU A 468 30.87 -17.89 18.96
C LEU A 468 31.75 -18.07 17.73
N ASP A 469 32.45 -19.19 17.56
CA ASP A 469 33.18 -19.52 16.32
C ASP A 469 32.27 -19.97 15.17
N GLY A 470 30.96 -20.12 15.41
CA GLY A 470 29.96 -20.54 14.42
C GLY A 470 29.75 -22.04 14.35
N GLU A 471 30.44 -22.84 15.18
CA GLU A 471 30.13 -24.26 15.28
C GLU A 471 28.73 -24.42 15.92
N SER A 472 27.81 -25.06 15.18
CA SER A 472 26.43 -25.27 15.62
C SER A 472 26.21 -26.74 15.96
N LYS A 473 25.58 -26.98 17.12
CA LYS A 473 25.10 -28.29 17.53
C LYS A 473 23.59 -28.37 17.28
N GLU A 474 23.20 -29.34 16.46
CA GLU A 474 21.81 -29.55 16.03
C GLU A 474 20.91 -30.05 17.17
N GLY A 475 19.67 -29.53 17.21
CA GLY A 475 18.50 -30.21 17.76
C GLY A 475 18.44 -30.36 19.29
N LEU A 476 18.57 -29.26 20.04
CA LEU A 476 18.38 -29.26 21.49
C LEU A 476 16.93 -29.61 21.87
N ALA A 477 15.96 -29.01 21.19
CA ALA A 477 14.54 -29.29 21.37
C ALA A 477 13.75 -28.97 20.08
N ARG A 478 12.56 -29.56 19.94
CA ARG A 478 11.59 -29.17 18.91
C ARG A 478 10.71 -28.07 19.46
N GLY A 479 10.71 -26.91 18.80
CA GLY A 479 10.04 -25.72 19.30
C GLY A 479 10.60 -24.45 18.67
N TRP A 480 10.09 -23.30 19.09
CA TRP A 480 10.51 -21.98 18.61
C TRP A 480 10.68 -21.01 19.76
N GLY A 481 11.58 -20.04 19.60
CA GLY A 481 11.81 -18.99 20.59
C GLY A 481 12.41 -19.48 21.89
N GLY A 482 13.43 -20.33 21.79
CA GLY A 482 14.17 -20.84 22.94
C GLY A 482 14.81 -19.73 23.76
N GLN A 483 14.53 -19.70 25.07
CA GLN A 483 15.11 -18.75 26.02
C GLN A 483 15.70 -19.49 27.21
N ILE A 484 17.00 -19.36 27.42
CA ILE A 484 17.73 -20.00 28.53
C ILE A 484 17.37 -19.29 29.85
N SER A 485 17.16 -20.06 30.91
CA SER A 485 16.86 -19.55 32.25
C SER A 485 18.08 -18.82 32.85
N PRO A 486 17.89 -17.88 33.80
CA PRO A 486 19.00 -17.10 34.37
C PRO A 486 20.08 -17.95 35.06
N ASP A 487 19.72 -19.12 35.57
CA ASP A 487 20.65 -20.08 36.19
C ASP A 487 21.34 -21.00 35.17
N GLY A 488 20.96 -20.92 33.89
CA GLY A 488 21.54 -21.67 32.78
C GLY A 488 21.10 -23.14 32.70
N ASN A 489 20.19 -23.60 33.55
CA ASN A 489 19.85 -25.03 33.63
C ASN A 489 18.69 -25.42 32.70
N ARG A 490 17.80 -24.48 32.37
CA ARG A 490 16.59 -24.73 31.58
C ARG A 490 16.53 -23.87 30.32
N ILE A 491 15.76 -24.34 29.35
CA ILE A 491 15.36 -23.56 28.18
C ILE A 491 13.84 -23.61 28.01
N ALA A 492 13.19 -22.46 27.96
CA ALA A 492 11.76 -22.34 27.64
C ALA A 492 11.56 -22.10 26.15
N TYR A 493 10.54 -22.72 25.55
CA TYR A 493 10.22 -22.56 24.13
C TYR A 493 8.73 -22.78 23.87
N ALA A 494 8.26 -22.27 22.74
CA ALA A 494 6.88 -22.44 22.26
C ALA A 494 6.77 -23.60 21.27
N LEU A 495 5.72 -24.43 21.42
CA LEU A 495 5.37 -25.50 20.47
C LEU A 495 3.85 -25.68 20.37
N ASN A 496 3.23 -26.30 21.39
CA ASN A 496 1.77 -26.50 21.52
C ASN A 496 1.23 -25.88 22.82
N GLY A 497 1.81 -24.75 23.21
CA GLY A 497 1.83 -24.26 24.58
C GLY A 497 3.21 -23.70 24.90
N ILE A 498 3.58 -23.69 26.17
CA ILE A 498 4.92 -23.33 26.63
C ILE A 498 5.51 -24.52 27.36
N GLU A 499 6.71 -24.93 26.96
CA GLU A 499 7.48 -26.00 27.59
C GLU A 499 8.80 -25.44 28.10
N ALA A 500 9.31 -26.03 29.19
CA ALA A 500 10.66 -25.79 29.68
C ALA A 500 11.41 -27.12 29.78
N MET A 501 12.59 -27.20 29.15
CA MET A 501 13.43 -28.38 29.17
C MET A 501 14.68 -28.14 30.01
N GLU A 502 15.02 -29.09 30.87
CA GLU A 502 16.32 -29.16 31.54
C GLU A 502 17.42 -29.50 30.51
N ILE A 503 18.41 -28.62 30.35
CA ILE A 503 19.42 -28.69 29.28
C ILE A 503 20.31 -29.93 29.41
N ILE A 504 20.62 -30.37 30.64
CA ILE A 504 21.51 -31.51 30.89
C ILE A 504 20.77 -32.84 30.81
N SER A 505 19.62 -32.98 31.46
CA SER A 505 18.89 -34.25 31.50
C SER A 505 17.99 -34.46 30.28
N GLY A 506 17.54 -33.38 29.63
CA GLY A 506 16.55 -33.41 28.57
C GLY A 506 15.11 -33.57 29.08
N ASP A 507 14.89 -33.48 30.39
CA ASP A 507 13.55 -33.60 30.96
C ASP A 507 12.70 -32.37 30.61
N VAL A 508 11.51 -32.61 30.06
CA VAL A 508 10.59 -31.55 29.63
C VAL A 508 9.46 -31.39 30.66
N THR A 509 9.25 -30.17 31.11
CA THR A 509 8.14 -29.76 31.96
C THR A 509 7.21 -28.84 31.16
N PRO A 510 5.93 -29.20 30.96
CA PRO A 510 4.97 -28.27 30.39
C PRO A 510 4.70 -27.14 31.40
N LEU A 511 4.89 -25.90 30.99
CA LEU A 511 4.53 -24.73 31.78
C LEU A 511 3.09 -24.31 31.51
N LEU A 512 2.67 -24.35 30.24
CA LEU A 512 1.30 -24.12 29.81
C LEU A 512 0.89 -25.21 28.81
N ASP A 513 0.13 -26.18 29.29
CA ASP A 513 -0.41 -27.27 28.46
C ASP A 513 -1.48 -26.80 27.49
N ARG A 514 -1.66 -27.55 26.39
CA ARG A 514 -2.65 -27.29 25.35
C ARG A 514 -4.08 -27.17 25.89
N ASP A 515 -4.47 -28.03 26.84
CA ASP A 515 -5.84 -28.06 27.35
C ASP A 515 -6.12 -26.91 28.34
N ALA A 516 -5.08 -26.38 28.98
CA ALA A 516 -5.15 -25.23 29.87
C ALA A 516 -4.87 -23.89 29.17
N ASN A 517 -4.47 -23.93 27.89
CA ASN A 517 -4.09 -22.75 27.11
C ASN A 517 -5.33 -21.94 26.70
N PRO A 518 -5.52 -20.71 27.20
CA PRO A 518 -6.65 -19.86 26.82
C PRO A 518 -6.43 -19.11 25.49
N TYR A 519 -5.27 -19.28 24.86
CA TYR A 519 -4.85 -18.54 23.68
C TYR A 519 -4.97 -19.37 22.42
N GLN A 520 -5.49 -18.75 21.35
CA GLN A 520 -5.46 -19.29 20.01
C GLN A 520 -4.02 -19.41 19.50
N SER A 521 -3.16 -18.45 19.86
CA SER A 521 -1.73 -18.50 19.58
C SER A 521 -0.91 -17.89 20.70
N ILE A 522 0.27 -18.47 20.95
CA ILE A 522 1.29 -17.92 21.83
C ILE A 522 2.42 -17.45 20.95
N TYR A 523 2.81 -16.19 21.09
CA TYR A 523 3.95 -15.66 20.36
C TYR A 523 5.25 -16.17 20.97
N TRP A 524 6.22 -16.30 20.09
CA TRP A 524 7.40 -17.12 20.28
C TRP A 524 8.48 -16.47 21.18
N ASN A 525 8.58 -15.15 21.24
CA ASN A 525 9.49 -14.46 22.15
C ASN A 525 8.91 -14.41 23.57
N SER A 526 9.71 -14.82 24.54
CA SER A 526 9.39 -14.84 25.97
C SER A 526 10.58 -14.34 26.78
N ALA A 527 10.37 -14.01 28.04
CA ALA A 527 11.44 -13.55 28.91
C ALA A 527 11.32 -14.10 30.33
N TRP A 528 12.42 -14.62 30.86
CA TRP A 528 12.49 -15.10 32.23
C TRP A 528 12.52 -13.93 33.22
N SER A 529 11.87 -14.11 34.36
CA SER A 529 12.16 -13.28 35.53
C SER A 529 13.60 -13.52 35.99
N PRO A 530 14.31 -12.52 36.56
CA PRO A 530 15.71 -12.68 36.96
C PRO A 530 15.94 -13.78 38.00
N ASP A 531 14.91 -14.13 38.77
CA ASP A 531 14.95 -15.22 39.76
C ASP A 531 14.55 -16.59 39.18
N GLY A 532 14.25 -16.66 37.87
CA GLY A 532 13.89 -17.87 37.15
C GLY A 532 12.51 -18.44 37.47
N LYS A 533 11.71 -17.78 38.32
CA LYS A 533 10.41 -18.32 38.81
C LYS A 533 9.22 -18.06 37.91
N ARG A 534 9.36 -17.14 36.94
CA ARG A 534 8.30 -16.79 36.00
C ARG A 534 8.84 -16.60 34.59
N LEU A 535 7.96 -16.85 33.62
CA LEU A 535 8.19 -16.58 32.21
C LEU A 535 7.11 -15.62 31.69
N CYS A 536 7.49 -14.47 31.14
CA CYS A 536 6.60 -13.52 30.48
C CYS A 536 6.49 -13.84 28.99
N PHE A 537 5.28 -13.72 28.43
CA PHE A 537 5.00 -14.01 27.03
C PHE A 537 3.77 -13.23 26.54
N LYS A 538 3.58 -13.23 25.22
CA LYS A 538 2.39 -12.70 24.55
C LYS A 538 1.46 -13.84 24.14
N GLY A 539 0.20 -13.78 24.56
CA GLY A 539 -0.87 -14.66 24.08
C GLY A 539 -1.89 -13.89 23.24
N VAL A 540 -2.48 -14.53 22.23
CA VAL A 540 -3.58 -13.97 21.44
C VAL A 540 -4.80 -14.86 21.54
N LYS A 541 -5.93 -14.28 21.94
CA LYS A 541 -7.23 -14.95 22.04
C LYS A 541 -7.91 -15.07 20.68
N GLU A 542 -8.89 -15.97 20.59
CA GLU A 542 -9.68 -16.22 19.37
C GLU A 542 -10.37 -14.96 18.83
N ASP A 543 -10.73 -14.02 19.70
CA ASP A 543 -11.36 -12.76 19.33
C ASP A 543 -10.38 -11.65 18.88
N GLY A 544 -9.09 -11.99 18.77
CA GLY A 544 -7.99 -11.11 18.39
C GLY A 544 -7.41 -10.27 19.53
N THR A 545 -7.87 -10.46 20.78
CA THR A 545 -7.29 -9.76 21.93
C THR A 545 -5.88 -10.26 22.22
N SER A 546 -4.91 -9.34 22.29
CA SER A 546 -3.54 -9.64 22.72
C SER A 546 -3.39 -9.42 24.21
N GLU A 547 -2.71 -10.35 24.89
CA GLU A 547 -2.44 -10.29 26.32
C GLU A 547 -0.94 -10.43 26.59
N VAL A 548 -0.43 -9.57 27.48
CA VAL A 548 0.89 -9.76 28.11
C VAL A 548 0.64 -10.54 29.39
N ALA A 549 1.19 -11.73 29.49
CA ALA A 549 0.99 -12.63 30.60
C ALA A 549 2.32 -13.19 31.11
N SER A 550 2.31 -13.67 32.35
CA SER A 550 3.43 -14.45 32.87
C SER A 550 2.95 -15.68 33.63
N ILE A 551 3.71 -16.75 33.57
CA ILE A 551 3.39 -18.04 34.19
C ILE A 551 4.48 -18.50 35.15
N SER A 552 4.12 -19.23 36.20
CA SER A 552 5.08 -19.87 37.09
C SER A 552 5.87 -20.98 36.37
N THR A 553 7.13 -21.14 36.76
CA THR A 553 8.06 -22.13 36.18
C THR A 553 8.32 -23.32 37.12
N ASN A 554 7.67 -23.33 38.29
CA ASN A 554 7.91 -24.29 39.36
C ASN A 554 7.18 -25.64 39.19
N GLY A 555 6.36 -25.81 38.15
CA GLY A 555 5.72 -27.08 37.79
C GLY A 555 4.55 -27.53 38.68
N GLU A 556 4.17 -26.75 39.69
CA GLU A 556 2.85 -26.85 40.34
C GLU A 556 1.85 -25.96 39.57
N GLU A 557 0.53 -26.25 39.64
CA GLU A 557 -0.54 -25.73 38.76
C GLU A 557 -0.27 -24.37 38.08
N PRO A 558 -0.60 -24.21 36.78
CA PRO A 558 -0.25 -23.02 36.00
C PRO A 558 -0.83 -21.72 36.61
N ASP A 559 0.03 -20.99 37.34
CA ASP A 559 -0.27 -19.65 37.86
C ASP A 559 -0.11 -18.61 36.75
N LEU A 560 -1.11 -18.55 35.88
CA LEU A 560 -1.18 -17.58 34.80
C LEU A 560 -1.64 -16.21 35.34
N LYS A 561 -0.75 -15.21 35.29
CA LYS A 561 -1.07 -13.81 35.60
C LYS A 561 -1.12 -12.98 34.33
N ILE A 562 -2.23 -12.28 34.11
CA ILE A 562 -2.40 -11.31 33.02
C ILE A 562 -1.99 -9.92 33.51
N HIS A 563 -1.06 -9.27 32.81
CA HIS A 563 -0.57 -7.92 33.14
C HIS A 563 -1.20 -6.85 32.24
N PHE A 564 -1.56 -7.21 31.01
CA PHE A 564 -2.21 -6.31 30.07
C PHE A 564 -3.08 -7.10 29.09
N SER A 565 -4.21 -6.53 28.68
CA SER A 565 -5.15 -7.15 27.74
C SER A 565 -5.80 -6.07 26.86
N GLY A 566 -5.75 -6.24 25.55
CA GLY A 566 -6.36 -5.30 24.62
C GLY A 566 -6.34 -5.72 23.16
N LYS A 567 -7.25 -5.15 22.35
CA LYS A 567 -7.27 -5.31 20.89
C LYS A 567 -6.28 -4.34 20.24
N ILE A 568 -5.00 -4.56 20.53
CA ILE A 568 -3.89 -3.72 20.08
C ILE A 568 -2.72 -4.61 19.70
N ASN A 569 -1.95 -4.20 18.70
CA ASN A 569 -0.78 -4.97 18.29
C ASN A 569 0.37 -4.74 19.28
N ILE A 570 0.91 -5.85 19.76
CA ILE A 570 2.02 -5.95 20.72
C ILE A 570 3.16 -6.70 20.04
N ASN A 571 4.36 -6.13 20.02
CA ASN A 571 5.56 -6.87 19.61
C ASN A 571 5.96 -7.80 20.76
N ALA A 572 6.40 -9.02 20.43
CA ALA A 572 6.54 -10.09 21.41
C ALA A 572 7.89 -10.12 22.13
N ASP A 573 8.71 -9.08 22.02
CA ASP A 573 10.01 -8.99 22.69
C ASP A 573 9.86 -8.31 24.05
N PHE A 574 10.14 -9.09 25.09
CA PHE A 574 10.03 -8.66 26.47
C PHE A 574 11.43 -8.53 27.09
N ALA A 575 11.69 -7.40 27.74
CA ALA A 575 12.92 -7.18 28.49
C ALA A 575 12.62 -7.06 29.98
N TRP A 576 12.91 -8.12 30.73
CA TRP A 576 12.81 -8.09 32.19
C TRP A 576 14.03 -7.37 32.77
N HIS A 577 13.79 -6.35 33.59
CA HIS A 577 14.86 -5.65 34.28
C HIS A 577 15.55 -6.56 35.31
N PRO A 578 16.89 -6.54 35.47
CA PRO A 578 17.59 -7.45 36.39
C PRO A 578 17.17 -7.38 37.86
N LYS A 579 16.58 -6.26 38.32
CA LYS A 579 16.01 -6.14 39.68
C LYS A 579 14.65 -6.84 39.83
N GLY A 580 14.03 -7.27 38.74
CA GLY A 580 12.73 -7.95 38.70
C GLY A 580 11.51 -7.03 38.76
N ASP A 581 11.71 -5.72 38.87
CA ASP A 581 10.70 -4.71 39.16
C ASP A 581 10.08 -4.03 37.93
N ARG A 582 10.60 -4.31 36.73
CA ARG A 582 10.12 -3.74 35.46
C ARG A 582 10.20 -4.76 34.32
N ILE A 583 9.21 -4.71 33.43
CA ILE A 583 9.22 -5.39 32.13
C ILE A 583 8.97 -4.34 31.05
N ILE A 584 9.80 -4.33 30.01
CA ILE A 584 9.62 -3.52 28.82
C ILE A 584 9.12 -4.40 27.68
N PHE A 585 8.21 -3.85 26.87
CA PHE A 585 7.75 -4.45 25.61
C PHE A 585 7.29 -3.35 24.67
N ALA A 586 7.16 -3.66 23.37
CA ALA A 586 6.69 -2.67 22.40
C ALA A 586 5.24 -2.88 22.00
N MET A 587 4.49 -1.80 21.80
CA MET A 587 3.08 -1.83 21.45
C MET A 587 2.73 -0.65 20.53
N SER A 588 1.78 -0.87 19.63
CA SER A 588 1.25 0.20 18.78
C SER A 588 0.75 1.37 19.64
N CYS A 589 1.11 2.59 19.28
CA CYS A 589 0.63 3.82 19.90
C CYS A 589 -0.37 4.53 18.95
N PRO A 590 -1.69 4.38 19.12
CA PRO A 590 -2.68 4.88 18.16
C PRO A 590 -2.65 6.39 17.95
N GLU A 591 -2.23 7.15 18.98
CA GLU A 591 -2.11 8.61 18.91
C GLU A 591 -0.96 9.06 18.00
N ARG A 592 0.03 8.19 17.78
CA ARG A 592 1.26 8.50 17.03
C ARG A 592 1.35 7.76 15.69
N GLY A 593 0.66 6.63 15.56
CA GLY A 593 0.72 5.79 14.35
C GLY A 593 1.92 4.85 14.28
N PHE A 594 2.78 4.82 15.30
CA PHE A 594 4.00 3.99 15.37
C PHE A 594 4.02 3.08 16.60
N VAL A 595 4.91 2.09 16.62
CA VAL A 595 5.19 1.26 17.80
C VAL A 595 6.11 2.03 18.75
N GLN A 596 5.84 1.92 20.04
CA GLN A 596 6.62 2.55 21.11
C GLN A 596 6.87 1.54 22.23
N LEU A 597 7.90 1.80 23.04
CA LEU A 597 8.19 0.99 24.22
C LEU A 597 7.30 1.38 25.39
N TYR A 598 6.75 0.37 26.06
CA TYR A 598 5.98 0.50 27.28
C TYR A 598 6.64 -0.31 28.40
N GLU A 599 6.53 0.19 29.63
CA GLU A 599 6.98 -0.48 30.84
C GLU A 599 5.85 -0.66 31.86
N PHE A 600 5.94 -1.72 32.65
CA PHE A 600 5.11 -1.94 33.83
C PHE A 600 5.87 -2.69 34.92
N ASN A 601 5.37 -2.61 36.16
CA ASN A 601 5.89 -3.41 37.28
C ASN A 601 5.07 -4.71 37.41
N PRO A 602 5.68 -5.90 37.21
CA PRO A 602 4.97 -7.18 37.20
C PRO A 602 4.38 -7.58 38.57
N SER A 603 4.80 -6.94 39.65
CA SER A 603 4.28 -7.16 41.01
C SER A 603 3.03 -6.32 41.31
N THR A 604 2.64 -5.40 40.43
CA THR A 604 1.49 -4.50 40.60
C THR A 604 0.45 -4.75 39.51
N ASP A 605 -0.75 -4.19 39.68
CA ASP A 605 -1.82 -4.20 38.67
C ASP A 605 -1.91 -2.86 37.91
N VAL A 606 -0.84 -2.07 37.94
CA VAL A 606 -0.77 -0.79 37.21
C VAL A 606 -0.56 -1.08 35.73
N ALA A 607 -1.38 -0.45 34.89
CA ALA A 607 -1.30 -0.60 33.44
C ALA A 607 0.06 -0.13 32.88
N PRO A 608 0.52 -0.71 31.75
CA PRO A 608 1.75 -0.26 31.10
C PRO A 608 1.70 1.22 30.72
N LYS A 609 2.82 1.91 30.93
CA LYS A 609 3.04 3.32 30.55
C LYS A 609 4.19 3.42 29.57
N LEU A 610 4.28 4.51 28.82
CA LEU A 610 5.41 4.75 27.94
C LEU A 610 6.72 4.77 28.73
N VAL A 611 7.76 4.14 28.18
CA VAL A 611 9.12 4.25 28.69
C VAL A 611 9.57 5.71 28.58
N GLU A 612 10.04 6.27 29.69
CA GLU A 612 10.51 7.65 29.77
C GLU A 612 11.80 7.84 28.96
N GLY A 613 11.92 8.97 28.27
CA GLY A 613 13.13 9.34 27.54
C GLY A 613 13.34 8.71 26.16
N GLN A 614 12.51 7.75 25.75
CA GLN A 614 12.56 7.20 24.39
C GLN A 614 12.28 8.29 23.34
N ASP A 615 12.85 8.15 22.14
CA ASP A 615 12.50 9.02 21.02
C ASP A 615 11.13 8.63 20.45
N ILE A 616 10.14 9.46 20.77
CA ILE A 616 8.74 9.28 20.40
C ILE A 616 8.40 9.63 18.95
N THR A 617 9.39 10.04 18.15
CA THR A 617 9.25 10.31 16.72
C THR A 617 9.65 9.12 15.85
N ARG A 618 10.26 8.09 16.46
CA ARG A 618 10.78 6.89 15.79
C ARG A 618 9.94 5.66 16.09
N ASN A 619 10.12 4.60 15.30
CA ASN A 619 9.45 3.32 15.53
C ASN A 619 10.31 2.44 16.45
N ASN A 620 10.00 2.41 17.75
CA ASN A 620 10.79 1.66 18.73
C ASN A 620 10.20 0.25 18.91
N THR A 621 10.89 -0.77 18.40
CA THR A 621 10.30 -2.09 18.13
C THR A 621 10.68 -3.16 19.14
N ASP A 622 11.93 -3.19 19.59
CA ASP A 622 12.48 -4.18 20.53
C ASP A 622 13.47 -3.52 21.50
N ALA A 623 13.73 -4.17 22.64
CA ALA A 623 14.70 -3.69 23.61
C ALA A 623 15.28 -4.81 24.48
N CYS A 624 16.45 -4.59 25.08
CA CYS A 624 17.02 -5.44 26.11
C CYS A 624 17.86 -4.68 27.13
N TRP A 625 17.89 -5.16 28.38
CA TRP A 625 18.68 -4.55 29.45
C TRP A 625 20.11 -5.08 29.46
N THR A 626 21.06 -4.22 29.83
CA THR A 626 22.37 -4.71 30.28
C THR A 626 22.22 -5.52 31.58
N PRO A 627 23.10 -6.52 31.84
CA PRO A 627 23.00 -7.37 33.03
C PRO A 627 23.03 -6.60 34.36
N ASP A 628 23.67 -5.42 34.39
CA ASP A 628 23.70 -4.55 35.56
C ASP A 628 22.45 -3.65 35.73
N GLY A 629 21.54 -3.68 34.77
CA GLY A 629 20.29 -2.91 34.74
C GLY A 629 20.46 -1.42 34.46
N LYS A 630 21.68 -0.94 34.16
CA LYS A 630 21.94 0.50 34.04
C LYS A 630 21.63 1.08 32.68
N ARG A 631 21.62 0.26 31.63
CA ARG A 631 21.39 0.69 30.25
C ARG A 631 20.35 -0.18 29.56
N LEU A 632 19.51 0.44 28.75
CA LEU A 632 18.61 -0.23 27.83
C LEU A 632 19.13 -0.06 26.41
N ILE A 633 19.28 -1.18 25.69
CA ILE A 633 19.51 -1.20 24.25
C ILE A 633 18.15 -1.25 23.56
N VAL A 634 17.95 -0.43 22.53
CA VAL A 634 16.68 -0.31 21.82
C VAL A 634 16.91 -0.44 20.32
N ILE A 635 16.09 -1.24 19.65
CA ILE A 635 16.01 -1.25 18.18
C ILE A 635 14.95 -0.22 17.78
N SER A 636 15.34 0.69 16.89
CA SER A 636 14.54 1.84 16.48
C SER A 636 14.71 2.13 14.99
N GLY A 637 13.61 2.14 14.25
CA GLY A 637 13.59 2.50 12.83
C GLY A 637 13.13 3.94 12.59
N ASP A 638 13.61 4.55 11.52
CA ASP A 638 13.04 5.77 10.95
C ASP A 638 11.78 5.46 10.11
N PHE A 639 11.02 6.51 9.78
CA PHE A 639 9.83 6.41 8.91
C PHE A 639 10.15 6.68 7.44
#